data_AF-A0AAE6ZEE1-F1
#
_entry.id   AF-A0AAE6ZEE1-F1
#
_cell.length_a   1.000
_cell.length_b   1.000
_cell.length_c   1.000
_cell.angle_alpha   90.00
_cell.angle_beta   90.00
_cell.angle_gamma   90.00
#
_symmetry.space_group_name_H-M   'P 1'
#
loop_
_entity.id
_entity.type
_entity.pdbx_description
1 polymer ?
#
loop_
_entity_poly.entity_id
_entity_poly.type
_entity_poly.pdbx_seq_one_letter_code
_entity_poly.pdbx_strand_id
1 'polypeptide(L)'
;MSAPAFRKINKLLVANRGEIAVRVLRAAAELRIRTIAVFTYEDRYSLHRYKADEAYQIGRDDEPLKPYLDIEAIINLAKTQQVDAIHPGYGFLSENVQFARRCREEGIIFVGPSPEIMAQLGDKVAAKVIAREAEVPLIADSQVPLTDVAVVLQEARRIGFPVMLKAAAGGGGRGMRMVTEEPALERAFLEARSEAAKAFGDDTIFIEKFIEDPKHIEVQLMGDQHGNIIHLYERDCSVQRRFQKVVEIAPSPNLPQHTRDKLYEYALRLAHKVGFNNVGTVEFLVDKAHRIYFIEVNPRIQVEHTVTEEVTGIDIVRSQILIAQGHRLSDPEIFLKGQNDVRLNGFAIQCRITTEDPENNFKPDYGTVIAYRNAGGFGIRLDEGSTYSGVKISPFFDSMLVKVTAWGRTLSGASSRLHRTLREFRIRGVKTNIRFLENVITNDVFRRGNCTVGFIDHHPELFKLSQIRDRGTKTLMYLADVTVNGHPDIKDKAENKVFRTPVVPVSEPLQPYPAGMKDRLQQMGREQFVQWLRDEKPVYFTDTTFRDAHQSLLATRVRTKDLLAVAEAYAKTNPEIFSMEVWGGATFDVAMRFLHECPWRRLQLLRKAMPNMLLQMLFRGSNAVGYSAYPENLIAIFIEKAAENGIDVFRIFDSLNWVEAMAPSIRFVRERTNAIAQAAISYTGDVLRPGNNKYTLQYYTDLARRLEDAGAHMLAVKDMAGLLKPEAAAVLIGALREAVRLPVVLHTHDTAGVQSATYLKAIEAGVSVVDTAIASLSGLTSQPNLNSLIAIMDGHPRGQQMNLASLNQHSNYWEDVREYYYPFESDMKAGTAQIYENEIPGGQYSNLRQQAESLGLGDKLEQIKRNYAVVNQLFGDIVKVTPSSKVVGDMALFMTSNQLTAEDVLDGSRNLAFPASVKGFFRGELGVPYGGFPAELQRIVLKGDKQIEGSPNAQLPPVDFEADFAAFRQKYPHAEFLDYLSFQMFPKVFDEYYQHAMVFGNVEAIPTPAFFYGLKQGEEILITLSKGKTIIVKLLYVLPPDEHGMRTVVFELNGYARRVQVRDYAVKSVAVVNRKVVDPAVEIGAPLPGRLSRVLVSAGMTVTPNMPLFIIEAMKMETTVTATRNGKVKAVLLGEGNMVQQDDVVVEMEK
;
A
#
# COMPACT_ATOMS: atom_id res chain seq x y z
N MET A 1 -26.23 1.68 65.00
CA MET A 1 -26.70 1.42 63.62
C MET A 1 -26.75 -0.09 63.46
N SER A 2 -27.88 -0.65 63.04
CA SER A 2 -28.03 -2.09 62.76
C SER A 2 -27.11 -2.49 61.61
N ALA A 3 -26.42 -3.62 61.71
CA ALA A 3 -25.61 -4.16 60.62
C ALA A 3 -26.45 -4.25 59.32
N PRO A 4 -25.92 -3.85 58.16
CA PRO A 4 -26.68 -3.97 56.91
C PRO A 4 -27.02 -5.44 56.67
N ALA A 5 -28.31 -5.71 56.44
CA ALA A 5 -28.82 -7.05 56.19
C ALA A 5 -28.29 -7.56 54.85
N PHE A 6 -27.87 -8.83 54.81
CA PHE A 6 -27.49 -9.54 53.60
C PHE A 6 -28.60 -9.42 52.54
N ARG A 7 -28.29 -8.90 51.35
CA ARG A 7 -29.28 -8.65 50.29
C ARG A 7 -28.86 -9.36 49.01
N LYS A 8 -29.46 -10.53 48.79
CA LYS A 8 -29.19 -11.37 47.62
C LYS A 8 -29.59 -10.64 46.32
N ILE A 9 -28.68 -10.58 45.37
CA ILE A 9 -28.93 -10.09 44.00
C ILE A 9 -29.26 -11.31 43.14
N ASN A 10 -30.46 -11.35 42.56
CA ASN A 10 -30.87 -12.38 41.59
C ASN A 10 -30.83 -11.84 40.17
N LYS A 11 -31.02 -10.53 39.98
CA LYS A 11 -31.00 -9.86 38.68
C LYS A 11 -30.17 -8.56 38.72
N LEU A 12 -29.19 -8.44 37.83
CA LEU A 12 -28.27 -7.30 37.74
C LEU A 12 -28.33 -6.66 36.35
N LEU A 13 -28.55 -5.36 36.30
CA LEU A 13 -28.48 -4.55 35.07
C LEU A 13 -27.13 -3.84 34.98
N VAL A 14 -26.53 -3.85 33.79
CA VAL A 14 -25.31 -3.06 33.52
C VAL A 14 -25.69 -1.78 32.79
N ALA A 15 -25.55 -0.64 33.47
CA ALA A 15 -25.84 0.68 32.91
C ALA A 15 -24.63 1.22 32.12
N ASN A 16 -24.16 0.42 31.16
CA ASN A 16 -22.98 0.70 30.35
C ASN A 16 -23.00 -0.13 29.05
N ARG A 17 -21.96 0.02 28.22
CA ARG A 17 -21.78 -0.65 26.92
C ARG A 17 -20.38 -1.26 26.77
N GLY A 18 -20.18 -1.95 25.65
CA GLY A 18 -18.84 -2.37 25.21
C GLY A 18 -18.17 -3.37 26.14
N GLU A 19 -16.85 -3.28 26.30
CA GLU A 19 -16.05 -4.28 27.02
C GLU A 19 -16.45 -4.38 28.49
N ILE A 20 -16.66 -3.24 29.17
CA ILE A 20 -16.92 -3.23 30.61
C ILE A 20 -18.28 -3.86 30.93
N ALA A 21 -19.27 -3.66 30.05
CA ALA A 21 -20.53 -4.38 30.15
C ALA A 21 -20.28 -5.88 30.07
N VAL A 22 -19.57 -6.37 29.06
CA VAL A 22 -19.22 -7.80 28.94
C VAL A 22 -18.46 -8.31 30.18
N ARG A 23 -17.50 -7.55 30.71
CA ARG A 23 -16.73 -7.91 31.90
C ARG A 23 -17.59 -8.09 33.14
N VAL A 24 -18.55 -7.20 33.37
CA VAL A 24 -19.51 -7.29 34.47
C VAL A 24 -20.50 -8.43 34.28
N LEU A 25 -21.00 -8.61 33.05
CA LEU A 25 -21.89 -9.72 32.70
C LEU A 25 -21.23 -11.08 32.98
N ARG A 26 -19.93 -11.23 32.67
CA ARG A 26 -19.14 -12.43 33.01
C ARG A 26 -19.10 -12.69 34.52
N ALA A 27 -18.74 -11.68 35.32
CA ALA A 27 -18.69 -11.81 36.77
C ALA A 27 -20.05 -12.16 37.38
N ALA A 28 -21.12 -11.51 36.91
CA ALA A 28 -22.48 -11.79 37.34
C ALA A 28 -22.93 -13.22 36.96
N ALA A 29 -22.61 -13.69 35.75
CA ALA A 29 -22.92 -15.05 35.31
C ALA A 29 -22.17 -16.12 36.12
N GLU A 30 -20.90 -15.89 36.49
CA GLU A 30 -20.14 -16.77 37.39
C GLU A 30 -20.77 -16.86 38.79
N LEU A 31 -21.37 -15.76 39.26
CA LEU A 31 -22.18 -15.70 40.49
C LEU A 31 -23.61 -16.22 40.31
N ARG A 32 -23.98 -16.71 39.11
CA ARG A 32 -25.32 -17.19 38.75
C ARG A 32 -26.42 -16.14 38.93
N ILE A 33 -26.08 -14.87 38.69
CA ILE A 33 -26.99 -13.74 38.70
C ILE A 33 -27.51 -13.55 37.27
N ARG A 34 -28.83 -13.38 37.11
CA ARG A 34 -29.45 -13.08 35.81
C ARG A 34 -29.06 -11.67 35.37
N THR A 35 -28.70 -11.51 34.12
CA THR A 35 -28.05 -10.30 33.62
C THR A 35 -28.90 -9.52 32.63
N ILE A 36 -28.87 -8.19 32.74
CA ILE A 36 -29.56 -7.27 31.83
C ILE A 36 -28.57 -6.27 31.23
N ALA A 37 -28.62 -6.11 29.91
CA ALA A 37 -27.92 -5.05 29.16
C ALA A 37 -28.88 -3.97 28.65
N VAL A 38 -28.37 -2.75 28.47
CA VAL A 38 -29.07 -1.65 27.79
C VAL A 38 -28.30 -1.24 26.54
N PHE A 39 -28.99 -0.89 25.46
CA PHE A 39 -28.36 -0.48 24.20
C PHE A 39 -29.13 0.64 23.48
N THR A 40 -28.46 1.49 22.71
CA THR A 40 -29.11 2.43 21.77
C THR A 40 -29.22 1.81 20.38
N TYR A 41 -29.99 2.42 19.48
CA TYR A 41 -30.19 1.89 18.12
C TYR A 41 -28.87 1.69 17.35
N GLU A 42 -27.92 2.62 17.51
CA GLU A 42 -26.58 2.55 16.93
C GLU A 42 -25.73 1.42 17.51
N ASP A 43 -26.04 0.96 18.73
CA ASP A 43 -25.38 -0.13 19.44
C ASP A 43 -26.11 -1.48 19.29
N ARG A 44 -27.15 -1.58 18.45
CA ARG A 44 -27.92 -2.84 18.28
C ARG A 44 -27.09 -4.06 17.88
N TYR A 45 -25.90 -3.85 17.33
CA TYR A 45 -24.94 -4.90 16.95
C TYR A 45 -23.76 -5.05 17.93
N SER A 46 -23.75 -4.29 19.02
CA SER A 46 -22.71 -4.32 20.04
C SER A 46 -22.71 -5.68 20.76
N LEU A 47 -21.53 -6.27 20.99
CA LEU A 47 -21.41 -7.63 21.52
C LEU A 47 -22.03 -7.78 22.91
N HIS A 48 -21.96 -6.75 23.75
CA HIS A 48 -22.49 -6.77 25.11
C HIS A 48 -24.00 -7.08 25.18
N ARG A 49 -24.77 -6.65 24.16
CA ARG A 49 -26.20 -6.95 24.02
C ARG A 49 -26.45 -8.46 23.99
N TYR A 50 -25.62 -9.21 23.27
CA TYR A 50 -25.75 -10.66 23.08
C TYR A 50 -25.10 -11.48 24.21
N LYS A 51 -24.47 -10.82 25.19
CA LYS A 51 -23.83 -11.47 26.34
C LYS A 51 -24.66 -11.42 27.62
N ALA A 52 -25.76 -10.67 27.63
CA ALA A 52 -26.71 -10.64 28.73
C ALA A 52 -27.85 -11.65 28.49
N ASP A 53 -28.52 -12.07 29.57
CA ASP A 53 -29.71 -12.92 29.49
C ASP A 53 -30.92 -12.16 28.91
N GLU A 54 -30.99 -10.85 29.15
CA GLU A 54 -31.97 -9.93 28.58
C GLU A 54 -31.29 -8.64 28.12
N ALA A 55 -31.81 -8.01 27.07
CA ALA A 55 -31.30 -6.71 26.62
C ALA A 55 -32.42 -5.81 26.10
N TYR A 56 -32.39 -4.53 26.49
CA TYR A 56 -33.45 -3.57 26.20
C TYR A 56 -32.90 -2.32 25.49
N GLN A 57 -33.60 -1.87 24.44
CA GLN A 57 -33.27 -0.61 23.81
C GLN A 57 -33.65 0.55 24.72
N ILE A 58 -32.78 1.54 24.83
CA ILE A 58 -33.02 2.81 25.51
C ILE A 58 -32.99 3.96 24.48
N GLY A 59 -33.89 4.93 24.63
CA GLY A 59 -34.01 6.07 23.72
C GLY A 59 -34.61 5.75 22.35
N ARG A 60 -34.74 6.79 21.52
CA ARG A 60 -35.22 6.70 20.13
C ARG A 60 -34.10 6.33 19.17
N ASP A 61 -34.48 5.94 17.94
CA ASP A 61 -33.53 5.48 16.91
C ASP A 61 -32.57 6.57 16.39
N ASP A 62 -32.79 7.83 16.76
CA ASP A 62 -32.00 9.00 16.41
C ASP A 62 -31.17 9.58 17.57
N GLU A 63 -31.13 8.90 18.72
CA GLU A 63 -30.42 9.32 19.92
C GLU A 63 -29.24 8.35 20.25
N PRO A 64 -28.04 8.57 19.71
CA PRO A 64 -26.95 7.58 19.81
C PRO A 64 -26.33 7.46 21.21
N LEU A 65 -26.23 8.57 21.95
CA LEU A 65 -25.47 8.65 23.20
C LEU A 65 -26.31 9.06 24.41
N LYS A 66 -27.11 10.13 24.25
CA LYS A 66 -27.93 10.72 25.32
C LYS A 66 -28.70 9.69 26.17
N PRO A 67 -29.27 8.61 25.61
CA PRO A 67 -30.03 7.65 26.40
C PRO A 67 -29.19 6.93 27.47
N TYR A 68 -27.90 6.70 27.25
CA TYR A 68 -27.01 6.11 28.26
C TYR A 68 -26.76 7.03 29.47
N LEU A 69 -27.13 8.32 29.36
CA LEU A 69 -27.01 9.32 30.43
C LEU A 69 -28.38 9.64 31.05
N ASP A 70 -29.46 9.01 30.59
CA ASP A 70 -30.82 9.25 31.10
C ASP A 70 -31.08 8.39 32.35
N ILE A 71 -30.89 9.02 33.50
CA ILE A 71 -31.07 8.40 34.83
C ILE A 71 -32.48 7.83 34.99
N GLU A 72 -33.53 8.61 34.70
CA GLU A 72 -34.90 8.19 34.96
C GLU A 72 -35.35 7.10 33.99
N ALA A 73 -34.91 7.13 32.73
CA ALA A 73 -35.18 6.04 31.80
C ALA A 73 -34.57 4.70 32.27
N ILE A 74 -33.33 4.72 32.74
CA ILE A 74 -32.64 3.51 33.24
C ILE A 74 -33.29 3.00 34.53
N ILE A 75 -33.65 3.89 35.45
CA ILE A 75 -34.34 3.54 36.69
C ILE A 75 -35.72 2.94 36.41
N ASN A 76 -36.51 3.55 35.52
CA ASN A 76 -37.84 3.05 35.14
C ASN A 76 -37.75 1.68 34.47
N LEU A 77 -36.76 1.48 33.60
CA LEU A 77 -36.49 0.17 33.01
C LEU A 77 -36.14 -0.86 34.10
N ALA A 78 -35.23 -0.53 35.01
CA ALA A 78 -34.82 -1.41 36.10
C ALA A 78 -36.01 -1.83 36.98
N LYS A 79 -36.91 -0.90 37.31
CA LYS A 79 -38.15 -1.18 38.05
C LYS A 79 -39.10 -2.09 37.27
N THR A 80 -39.33 -1.79 36.00
CA THR A 80 -40.21 -2.57 35.13
C THR A 80 -39.73 -4.01 34.98
N GLN A 81 -38.40 -4.19 34.90
CA GLN A 81 -37.76 -5.50 34.76
C GLN A 81 -37.41 -6.17 36.10
N GLN A 82 -37.81 -5.57 37.23
CA GLN A 82 -37.58 -6.09 38.59
C GLN A 82 -36.09 -6.39 38.85
N VAL A 83 -35.22 -5.44 38.51
CA VAL A 83 -33.78 -5.52 38.72
C VAL A 83 -33.45 -5.26 40.19
N ASP A 84 -32.61 -6.12 40.79
CA ASP A 84 -32.17 -5.98 42.18
C ASP A 84 -31.00 -5.00 42.31
N ALA A 85 -30.10 -4.97 41.32
CA ALA A 85 -28.88 -4.16 41.35
C ALA A 85 -28.51 -3.58 39.98
N ILE A 86 -27.93 -2.39 39.99
CA ILE A 86 -27.33 -1.76 38.81
C ILE A 86 -25.82 -1.65 39.01
N HIS A 87 -25.06 -2.21 38.08
CA HIS A 87 -23.62 -1.97 37.97
C HIS A 87 -23.36 -0.88 36.92
N PRO A 88 -22.75 0.26 37.27
CA PRO A 88 -22.57 1.36 36.33
C PRO A 88 -21.33 1.21 35.44
N GLY A 89 -20.41 0.30 35.77
CA GLY A 89 -19.15 0.15 35.05
C GLY A 89 -18.25 1.37 35.28
N TYR A 90 -17.68 1.93 34.20
CA TYR A 90 -16.92 3.17 34.23
C TYR A 90 -17.38 4.14 33.14
N GLY A 91 -17.17 5.44 33.34
CA GLY A 91 -17.75 6.47 32.48
C GLY A 91 -19.27 6.51 32.55
N PHE A 92 -19.91 7.28 31.67
CA PHE A 92 -21.36 7.51 31.72
C PHE A 92 -21.81 7.97 33.12
N LEU A 93 -22.67 7.18 33.78
CA LEU A 93 -23.26 7.50 35.08
C LEU A 93 -22.49 6.94 36.28
N SER A 94 -21.30 6.36 36.08
CA SER A 94 -20.54 5.67 37.14
C SER A 94 -20.08 6.55 38.30
N GLU A 95 -19.90 7.84 38.06
CA GLU A 95 -19.53 8.83 39.08
C GLU A 95 -20.69 9.80 39.38
N ASN A 96 -21.88 9.52 38.83
CA ASN A 96 -23.02 10.40 39.00
C ASN A 96 -23.71 10.14 40.35
N VAL A 97 -23.51 11.06 41.29
CA VAL A 97 -24.09 10.98 42.66
C VAL A 97 -25.62 10.89 42.62
N GLN A 98 -26.28 11.62 41.73
CA GLN A 98 -27.73 11.61 41.61
C GLN A 98 -28.24 10.22 41.17
N PHE A 99 -27.54 9.58 40.23
CA PHE A 99 -27.90 8.22 39.80
C PHE A 99 -27.84 7.21 40.95
N ALA A 100 -26.77 7.26 41.76
CA ALA A 100 -26.64 6.39 42.93
C ALA A 100 -27.72 6.68 44.00
N ARG A 101 -28.10 7.95 44.20
CA ARG A 101 -29.20 8.33 45.12
C ARG A 101 -30.54 7.81 44.61
N ARG A 102 -30.85 8.00 43.33
CA ARG A 102 -32.07 7.49 42.69
C ARG A 102 -32.17 5.97 42.78
N CYS A 103 -31.07 5.24 42.57
CA CYS A 103 -31.05 3.79 42.81
C CYS A 103 -31.48 3.45 44.25
N ARG A 104 -30.90 4.13 45.25
CA ARG A 104 -31.23 3.91 46.67
C ARG A 104 -32.69 4.24 47.00
N GLU A 105 -33.21 5.35 46.48
CA GLU A 105 -34.60 5.79 46.69
C GLU A 105 -35.61 4.79 46.13
N GLU A 106 -35.29 4.13 45.01
CA GLU A 106 -36.13 3.11 44.38
C GLU A 106 -35.85 1.68 44.89
N GLY A 107 -34.99 1.55 45.91
CA GLY A 107 -34.67 0.26 46.52
C GLY A 107 -33.76 -0.65 45.69
N ILE A 108 -33.13 -0.13 44.63
CA ILE A 108 -32.19 -0.82 43.74
C ILE A 108 -30.76 -0.67 44.29
N ILE A 109 -30.00 -1.77 44.37
CA ILE A 109 -28.62 -1.74 44.84
C ILE A 109 -27.72 -1.10 43.77
N PHE A 110 -27.07 0.01 44.09
CA PHE A 110 -25.99 0.56 43.27
C PHE A 110 -24.69 -0.18 43.57
N VAL A 111 -24.10 -0.87 42.58
CA VAL A 111 -22.84 -1.59 42.75
C VAL A 111 -21.66 -0.62 42.64
N GLY A 112 -21.40 0.09 43.73
CA GLY A 112 -20.35 1.10 43.87
C GLY A 112 -20.32 1.68 45.28
N PRO A 113 -19.50 2.73 45.51
CA PRO A 113 -19.49 3.43 46.79
C PRO A 113 -20.84 4.10 47.10
N SER A 114 -21.07 4.45 48.37
CA SER A 114 -22.29 5.16 48.75
C SER A 114 -22.35 6.55 48.09
N PRO A 115 -23.54 7.08 47.74
CA PRO A 115 -23.67 8.43 47.21
C PRO A 115 -23.06 9.53 48.09
N GLU A 116 -22.99 9.35 49.40
CA GLU A 116 -22.31 10.27 50.32
C GLU A 116 -20.79 10.27 50.07
N ILE A 117 -20.20 9.08 49.94
CA ILE A 117 -18.77 8.91 49.63
C ILE A 117 -18.47 9.44 48.22
N MET A 118 -19.33 9.14 47.25
CA MET A 118 -19.20 9.66 45.89
C MET A 118 -19.27 11.21 45.85
N ALA A 119 -20.15 11.83 46.64
CA ALA A 119 -20.23 13.29 46.71
C ALA A 119 -18.99 13.92 47.35
N GLN A 120 -18.43 13.27 48.37
CA GLN A 120 -17.21 13.72 49.05
C GLN A 120 -15.97 13.61 48.16
N LEU A 121 -15.91 12.60 47.30
CA LEU A 121 -14.71 12.27 46.52
C LEU A 121 -14.79 12.68 45.04
N GLY A 122 -16.00 12.83 44.48
CA GLY A 122 -16.21 13.11 43.05
C GLY A 122 -15.99 14.58 42.66
N ASP A 123 -16.07 15.51 43.62
CA ASP A 123 -15.68 16.90 43.42
C ASP A 123 -14.20 17.08 43.79
N LYS A 124 -13.39 17.59 42.86
CA LYS A 124 -11.93 17.74 43.05
C LYS A 124 -11.56 18.70 44.18
N VAL A 125 -12.36 19.74 44.40
CA VAL A 125 -12.16 20.69 45.49
C VAL A 125 -12.51 20.02 46.82
N ALA A 126 -13.65 19.32 46.87
CA ALA A 126 -14.06 18.59 48.08
C ALA A 126 -13.07 17.48 48.45
N ALA A 127 -12.61 16.70 47.47
CA ALA A 127 -11.64 15.63 47.68
C ALA A 127 -10.31 16.16 48.24
N LYS A 128 -9.86 17.34 47.80
CA LYS A 128 -8.66 18.01 48.34
C LYS A 128 -8.83 18.48 49.78
N VAL A 129 -10.00 18.98 50.17
CA VAL A 129 -10.28 19.33 51.57
C VAL A 129 -10.12 18.10 52.45
N ILE A 130 -10.68 16.97 52.03
CA ILE A 130 -10.58 15.69 52.74
C ILE A 130 -9.12 15.21 52.78
N ALA A 131 -8.39 15.31 51.67
CA ALA A 131 -6.97 14.94 51.62
C ALA A 131 -6.13 15.78 52.59
N ARG A 132 -6.42 17.09 52.72
CA ARG A 132 -5.76 17.97 53.70
C ARG A 132 -6.07 17.55 55.13
N GLU A 133 -7.33 17.23 55.43
CA GLU A 133 -7.74 16.72 56.75
C GLU A 133 -7.17 15.32 57.07
N ALA A 134 -6.91 14.50 56.06
CA ALA A 134 -6.30 13.18 56.18
C ALA A 134 -4.76 13.23 56.18
N GLU A 135 -4.17 14.44 56.17
CA GLU A 135 -2.73 14.68 56.11
C GLU A 135 -2.05 14.00 54.92
N VAL A 136 -2.74 13.99 53.77
CA VAL A 136 -2.22 13.52 52.49
C VAL A 136 -1.58 14.69 51.75
N PRO A 137 -0.32 14.57 51.26
CA PRO A 137 0.35 15.64 50.53
C PRO A 137 -0.43 16.08 49.28
N LEU A 138 -0.56 17.41 49.11
CA LEU A 138 -1.29 18.04 48.00
C LEU A 138 -0.35 18.81 47.08
N ILE A 139 -0.74 18.95 45.81
CA ILE A 139 -0.14 19.91 44.90
C ILE A 139 -0.50 21.33 45.38
N ALA A 140 0.45 22.26 45.36
CA ALA A 140 0.17 23.65 45.66
C ALA A 140 -0.85 24.20 44.65
N ASP A 141 -2.00 24.66 45.14
CA ASP A 141 -3.13 25.12 44.33
C ASP A 141 -3.60 26.52 44.73
N SER A 142 -4.51 27.09 43.93
CA SER A 142 -5.17 28.37 44.25
C SER A 142 -5.99 28.25 45.52
N GLN A 143 -5.80 29.21 46.44
CA GLN A 143 -6.48 29.24 47.73
C GLN A 143 -7.75 30.10 47.72
N VAL A 144 -7.92 30.92 46.68
CA VAL A 144 -9.07 31.80 46.49
C VAL A 144 -9.78 31.49 45.17
N PRO A 145 -11.10 31.71 45.07
CA PRO A 145 -11.83 31.60 43.81
C PRO A 145 -11.24 32.51 42.72
N LEU A 146 -11.04 31.97 41.52
CA LEU A 146 -10.43 32.67 40.40
C LEU A 146 -11.48 33.46 39.61
N THR A 147 -11.91 34.62 40.14
CA THR A 147 -13.01 35.42 39.58
C THR A 147 -12.61 36.30 38.40
N ASP A 148 -11.35 36.73 38.33
CA ASP A 148 -10.82 37.59 37.28
C ASP A 148 -9.33 37.31 37.02
N VAL A 149 -8.82 37.87 35.91
CA VAL A 149 -7.44 37.65 35.44
C VAL A 149 -6.39 38.16 36.43
N ALA A 150 -6.69 39.22 37.20
CA ALA A 150 -5.74 39.77 38.17
C ALA A 150 -5.54 38.81 39.36
N VAL A 151 -6.62 38.22 39.86
CA VAL A 151 -6.56 37.17 40.90
C VAL A 151 -5.82 35.93 40.39
N VAL A 152 -6.05 35.53 39.14
CA VAL A 152 -5.36 34.40 38.49
C VAL A 152 -3.85 34.64 38.41
N LEU A 153 -3.43 35.85 38.01
CA LEU A 153 -2.01 36.24 37.96
C LEU A 153 -1.37 36.24 39.36
N GLN A 154 -2.06 36.77 40.36
CA GLN A 154 -1.58 36.81 41.73
C GLN A 154 -1.33 35.39 42.27
N GLU A 155 -2.31 34.50 42.12
CA GLU A 155 -2.18 33.11 42.58
C GLU A 155 -1.11 32.36 41.77
N ALA A 156 -1.00 32.60 40.46
CA ALA A 156 0.04 31.97 39.63
C ALA A 156 1.45 32.40 40.05
N ARG A 157 1.66 33.66 40.45
CA ARG A 157 2.93 34.14 41.01
C ARG A 157 3.23 33.52 42.37
N ARG A 158 2.21 33.34 43.23
CA ARG A 158 2.36 32.69 44.54
C ARG A 158 2.77 31.22 44.42
N ILE A 159 2.16 30.49 43.48
CA ILE A 159 2.46 29.08 43.20
C ILE A 159 3.79 28.94 42.42
N GLY A 160 4.06 29.88 41.53
CA GLY A 160 5.22 29.92 40.64
C GLY A 160 5.03 29.07 39.38
N PHE A 161 5.47 29.59 38.23
CA PHE A 161 5.44 28.87 36.95
C PHE A 161 6.44 27.69 36.91
N PRO A 162 6.22 26.68 36.05
CA PRO A 162 4.99 26.45 35.27
C PRO A 162 3.79 26.09 36.17
N VAL A 163 2.59 26.47 35.72
CA VAL A 163 1.30 26.17 36.37
C VAL A 163 0.37 25.41 35.42
N MET A 164 -0.58 24.66 35.97
CA MET A 164 -1.61 23.92 35.24
C MET A 164 -2.98 24.51 35.58
N LEU A 165 -3.68 25.02 34.57
CA LEU A 165 -5.09 25.38 34.64
C LEU A 165 -5.94 24.11 34.59
N LYS A 166 -6.93 23.96 35.45
CA LYS A 166 -7.85 22.82 35.48
C LYS A 166 -9.29 23.25 35.74
N ALA A 167 -10.25 22.65 35.04
CA ALA A 167 -11.66 22.79 35.33
C ALA A 167 -12.07 21.95 36.57
N ALA A 168 -12.92 22.51 37.44
CA ALA A 168 -13.40 21.83 38.66
C ALA A 168 -14.21 20.56 38.34
N ALA A 169 -15.14 20.66 37.38
CA ALA A 169 -15.95 19.54 36.88
C ALA A 169 -15.26 18.72 35.75
N GLY A 170 -13.98 18.96 35.48
CA GLY A 170 -13.27 18.37 34.33
C GLY A 170 -12.76 16.95 34.56
N GLY A 171 -13.06 16.03 33.62
CA GLY A 171 -12.60 14.64 33.59
C GLY A 171 -11.98 14.22 32.25
N GLY A 172 -11.15 13.17 32.25
CA GLY A 172 -10.60 12.57 31.02
C GLY A 172 -9.57 13.43 30.26
N GLY A 173 -8.92 14.37 30.95
CA GLY A 173 -7.88 15.24 30.39
C GLY A 173 -8.38 16.49 29.64
N ARG A 174 -9.70 16.71 29.59
CA ARG A 174 -10.32 17.89 28.95
C ARG A 174 -10.40 19.07 29.92
N GLY A 175 -10.24 20.29 29.42
CA GLY A 175 -10.22 21.50 30.27
C GLY A 175 -8.98 21.64 31.15
N MET A 176 -7.84 21.08 30.74
CA MET A 176 -6.53 21.27 31.39
C MET A 176 -5.53 21.94 30.46
N ARG A 177 -4.78 22.94 30.95
CA ARG A 177 -3.74 23.62 30.14
C ARG A 177 -2.52 23.98 30.96
N MET A 178 -1.35 23.59 30.46
CA MET A 178 -0.06 24.01 31.01
C MET A 178 0.26 25.43 30.55
N VAL A 179 0.65 26.28 31.49
CA VAL A 179 1.13 27.64 31.23
C VAL A 179 2.54 27.76 31.81
N THR A 180 3.51 28.03 30.95
CA THR A 180 4.94 28.07 31.30
C THR A 180 5.41 29.47 31.69
N GLU A 181 4.72 30.51 31.24
CA GLU A 181 5.10 31.91 31.43
C GLU A 181 3.89 32.83 31.58
N GLU A 182 4.10 33.95 32.26
CA GLU A 182 3.06 34.91 32.63
C GLU A 182 2.24 35.46 31.45
N PRO A 183 2.84 35.86 30.31
CA PRO A 183 2.08 36.44 29.19
C PRO A 183 1.03 35.51 28.57
N ALA A 184 1.21 34.19 28.70
CA ALA A 184 0.29 33.20 28.14
C ALA A 184 -0.92 32.91 29.05
N LEU A 185 -0.88 33.34 30.33
CA LEU A 185 -1.86 32.94 31.34
C LEU A 185 -3.26 33.48 31.08
N GLU A 186 -3.38 34.76 30.74
CA GLU A 186 -4.68 35.41 30.51
C GLU A 186 -5.45 34.72 29.39
N ARG A 187 -4.79 34.53 28.24
CA ARG A 187 -5.38 33.83 27.09
C ARG A 187 -5.77 32.40 27.45
N ALA A 188 -4.87 31.65 28.09
CA ALA A 188 -5.11 30.26 28.44
C ALA A 188 -6.26 30.10 29.44
N PHE A 189 -6.40 31.02 30.40
CA PHE A 189 -7.49 31.05 31.37
C PHE A 189 -8.85 31.31 30.71
N LEU A 190 -8.95 32.32 29.84
CA LEU A 190 -10.20 32.62 29.12
C LEU A 190 -10.63 31.47 28.21
N GLU A 191 -9.68 30.85 27.51
CA GLU A 191 -9.94 29.67 26.67
C GLU A 191 -10.40 28.47 27.51
N ALA A 192 -9.70 28.15 28.61
CA ALA A 192 -10.05 27.04 29.50
C ALA A 192 -11.43 27.24 30.15
N ARG A 193 -11.75 28.46 30.59
CA ARG A 193 -13.06 28.81 31.15
C ARG A 193 -14.19 28.64 30.15
N SER A 194 -13.99 29.12 28.91
CA SER A 194 -14.98 28.95 27.84
C SER A 194 -15.20 27.49 27.47
N GLU A 195 -14.13 26.70 27.44
CA GLU A 195 -14.18 25.26 27.19
C GLU A 195 -14.95 24.52 28.30
N ALA A 196 -14.66 24.84 29.57
CA ALA A 196 -15.32 24.23 30.72
C ALA A 196 -16.83 24.53 30.74
N ALA A 197 -17.22 25.79 30.52
CA ALA A 197 -18.62 26.20 30.43
C ALA A 197 -19.40 25.43 29.34
N LYS A 198 -18.79 25.27 28.16
CA LYS A 198 -19.42 24.56 27.03
C LYS A 198 -19.48 23.05 27.26
N ALA A 199 -18.44 22.47 27.84
CA ALA A 199 -18.32 21.02 27.97
C ALA A 199 -19.01 20.44 29.22
N PHE A 200 -19.04 21.18 30.32
CA PHE A 200 -19.49 20.70 31.63
C PHE A 200 -20.62 21.54 32.24
N GLY A 201 -20.97 22.68 31.63
CA GLY A 201 -21.96 23.60 32.18
C GLY A 201 -21.49 24.37 33.43
N ASP A 202 -20.21 24.21 33.79
CA ASP A 202 -19.54 24.84 34.93
C ASP A 202 -18.25 25.50 34.43
N ASP A 203 -18.14 26.82 34.64
CA ASP A 203 -16.99 27.62 34.21
C ASP A 203 -15.92 27.76 35.30
N THR A 204 -16.06 27.03 36.42
CA THR A 204 -15.11 27.08 37.54
C THR A 204 -13.76 26.48 37.15
N ILE A 205 -12.71 27.32 37.18
CA ILE A 205 -11.32 26.94 36.94
C ILE A 205 -10.50 27.15 38.23
N PHE A 206 -9.55 26.27 38.49
CA PHE A 206 -8.52 26.44 39.52
C PHE A 206 -7.12 26.27 38.90
N ILE A 207 -6.09 26.78 39.59
CA ILE A 207 -4.69 26.63 39.16
C ILE A 207 -3.92 25.74 40.13
N GLU A 208 -3.02 24.94 39.59
CA GLU A 208 -2.10 24.09 40.35
C GLU A 208 -0.66 24.28 39.91
N LYS A 209 0.29 23.98 40.80
CA LYS A 209 1.68 23.81 40.41
C LYS A 209 1.78 22.70 39.37
N PHE A 210 2.39 22.99 38.23
CA PHE A 210 2.72 21.94 37.27
C PHE A 210 3.93 21.17 37.82
N ILE A 211 3.74 19.86 38.01
CA ILE A 211 4.84 18.96 38.35
C ILE A 211 5.46 18.51 37.03
N GLU A 212 6.75 18.77 36.85
CA GLU A 212 7.48 18.41 35.64
C GLU A 212 7.86 16.92 35.63
N ASP A 213 7.60 16.24 34.52
CA ASP A 213 7.89 14.81 34.31
C ASP A 213 7.56 13.87 35.48
N PRO A 214 6.35 13.92 36.06
CA PRO A 214 5.99 13.02 37.14
C PRO A 214 5.76 11.61 36.59
N LYS A 215 5.83 10.62 37.48
CA LYS A 215 5.10 9.37 37.31
C LYS A 215 3.66 9.57 37.77
N HIS A 216 2.70 9.08 37.00
CA HIS A 216 1.30 8.99 37.41
C HIS A 216 1.10 7.61 38.04
N ILE A 217 0.97 7.57 39.37
CA ILE A 217 0.83 6.34 40.15
C ILE A 217 -0.54 6.33 40.82
N GLU A 218 -1.23 5.21 40.75
CA GLU A 218 -2.55 5.09 41.34
C GLU A 218 -2.70 3.82 42.17
N VAL A 219 -3.43 3.89 43.28
CA VAL A 219 -3.57 2.79 44.24
C VAL A 219 -5.00 2.25 44.20
N GLN A 220 -5.13 0.95 43.93
CA GLN A 220 -6.41 0.28 43.91
C GLN A 220 -6.90 0.04 45.34
N LEU A 221 -8.11 0.47 45.66
CA LEU A 221 -8.78 0.21 46.93
C LEU A 221 -9.94 -0.77 46.77
N MET A 222 -10.17 -1.54 47.82
CA MET A 222 -11.36 -2.37 48.01
C MET A 222 -11.79 -2.31 49.47
N GLY A 223 -13.02 -1.88 49.73
CA GLY A 223 -13.60 -1.79 51.07
C GLY A 223 -14.98 -2.46 51.15
N ASP A 224 -15.30 -3.10 52.27
CA ASP A 224 -16.63 -3.66 52.51
C ASP A 224 -17.54 -2.71 53.31
N GLN A 225 -18.80 -3.13 53.53
CA GLN A 225 -19.76 -2.36 54.33
C GLN A 225 -19.54 -2.47 55.86
N HIS A 226 -18.48 -3.17 56.28
CA HIS A 226 -18.18 -3.48 57.68
C HIS A 226 -16.91 -2.75 58.17
N GLY A 227 -16.39 -1.83 57.37
CA GLY A 227 -15.24 -0.98 57.71
C GLY A 227 -13.88 -1.60 57.38
N ASN A 228 -13.83 -2.78 56.74
CA ASN A 228 -12.57 -3.36 56.28
C ASN A 228 -12.19 -2.73 54.95
N ILE A 229 -10.97 -2.21 54.84
CA ILE A 229 -10.43 -1.58 53.63
C ILE A 229 -9.02 -2.13 53.40
N ILE A 230 -8.73 -2.53 52.17
CA ILE A 230 -7.42 -3.01 51.72
C ILE A 230 -7.00 -2.28 50.43
N HIS A 231 -5.69 -2.26 50.16
CA HIS A 231 -5.17 -1.88 48.85
C HIS A 231 -4.79 -3.12 48.05
N LEU A 232 -4.96 -3.07 46.72
CA LEU A 232 -4.52 -4.11 45.78
C LEU A 232 -3.27 -3.67 45.02
N TYR A 233 -2.33 -3.08 45.76
CA TYR A 233 -1.12 -2.42 45.24
C TYR A 233 -1.42 -1.25 44.28
N GLU A 234 -0.39 -0.78 43.60
CA GLU A 234 -0.40 0.35 42.69
C GLU A 234 -0.29 -0.04 41.22
N ARG A 235 -0.72 0.87 40.35
CA ARG A 235 -0.48 0.86 38.91
C ARG A 235 0.32 2.10 38.49
N ASP A 236 1.20 1.92 37.54
CA ASP A 236 1.90 3.00 36.84
C ASP A 236 1.16 3.29 35.53
N CYS A 237 0.54 4.47 35.47
CA CYS A 237 -0.20 4.97 34.33
C CYS A 237 0.51 6.15 33.66
N SER A 238 1.84 6.23 33.80
CA SER A 238 2.64 7.36 33.31
C SER A 238 2.73 7.42 31.79
N VAL A 239 2.47 6.33 31.07
CA VAL A 239 2.51 6.33 29.60
C VAL A 239 1.23 6.97 29.08
N GLN A 240 1.31 8.27 28.81
CA GLN A 240 0.17 9.11 28.44
C GLN A 240 0.44 9.91 27.17
N ARG A 241 -0.63 10.23 26.44
CA ARG A 241 -0.61 11.20 25.34
C ARG A 241 -1.65 12.26 25.63
N ARG A 242 -1.25 13.55 25.66
CA ARG A 242 -2.16 14.67 26.00
C ARG A 242 -2.95 14.40 27.29
N PHE A 243 -2.26 13.88 28.31
CA PHE A 243 -2.84 13.50 29.62
C PHE A 243 -3.90 12.38 29.59
N GLN A 244 -3.98 11.62 28.50
CA GLN A 244 -4.81 10.41 28.41
C GLN A 244 -3.95 9.16 28.53
N LYS A 245 -4.37 8.20 29.37
CA LYS A 245 -3.68 6.93 29.61
C LYS A 245 -3.68 6.07 28.34
N VAL A 246 -2.51 5.54 27.97
CA VAL A 246 -2.32 4.71 26.77
C VAL A 246 -1.91 3.29 27.15
N VAL A 247 -0.94 3.16 28.07
CA VAL A 247 -0.39 1.89 28.55
C VAL A 247 -0.30 1.94 30.07
N GLU A 248 -0.78 0.89 30.73
CA GLU A 248 -0.76 0.79 32.18
C GLU A 248 0.01 -0.45 32.63
N ILE A 249 0.75 -0.32 33.73
CA ILE A 249 1.62 -1.38 34.27
C ILE A 249 1.26 -1.62 35.73
N ALA A 250 1.21 -2.88 36.16
CA ALA A 250 1.17 -3.25 37.59
C ALA A 250 2.27 -4.27 37.89
N PRO A 251 3.00 -4.16 39.01
CA PRO A 251 3.17 -2.96 39.84
C PRO A 251 3.98 -1.86 39.11
N SER A 252 4.20 -0.71 39.75
CA SER A 252 5.06 0.35 39.19
C SER A 252 6.53 -0.08 39.18
N PRO A 253 7.22 -0.05 38.02
CA PRO A 253 8.63 -0.41 37.95
C PRO A 253 9.52 0.70 38.52
N ASN A 254 10.62 0.31 39.17
CA ASN A 254 11.64 1.18 39.75
C ASN A 254 11.18 2.18 40.82
N LEU A 255 9.95 2.04 41.34
CA LEU A 255 9.50 2.87 42.46
C LEU A 255 10.11 2.34 43.76
N PRO A 256 10.83 3.16 44.56
CA PRO A 256 11.42 2.71 45.81
C PRO A 256 10.34 2.19 46.78
N GLN A 257 10.67 1.13 47.53
CA GLN A 257 9.69 0.49 48.43
C GLN A 257 9.12 1.48 49.47
N HIS A 258 9.95 2.36 50.04
CA HIS A 258 9.47 3.38 50.99
C HIS A 258 8.43 4.34 50.37
N THR A 259 8.55 4.66 49.08
CA THR A 259 7.58 5.49 48.35
C THR A 259 6.29 4.72 48.11
N ARG A 260 6.38 3.44 47.76
CA ARG A 260 5.22 2.54 47.62
C ARG A 260 4.45 2.42 48.93
N ASP A 261 5.14 2.16 50.03
CA ASP A 261 4.52 2.06 51.36
C ASP A 261 3.80 3.36 51.75
N LYS A 262 4.40 4.51 51.44
CA LYS A 262 3.77 5.83 51.64
C LYS A 262 2.52 6.02 50.76
N LEU A 263 2.55 5.62 49.49
CA LEU A 263 1.37 5.67 48.62
C LEU A 263 0.21 4.85 49.19
N TYR A 264 0.49 3.63 49.69
CA TYR A 264 -0.54 2.78 50.30
C TYR A 264 -1.07 3.38 51.60
N GLU A 265 -0.18 3.89 52.44
CA GLU A 265 -0.53 4.57 53.69
C GLU A 265 -1.46 5.77 53.41
N TYR A 266 -1.11 6.63 52.44
CA TYR A 266 -1.92 7.78 52.06
C TYR A 266 -3.28 7.38 51.49
N ALA A 267 -3.32 6.39 50.59
CA ALA A 267 -4.56 5.90 49.99
C ALA A 267 -5.49 5.31 51.05
N LEU A 268 -4.96 4.49 51.97
CA LEU A 268 -5.74 3.89 53.05
C LEU A 268 -6.21 4.94 54.07
N ARG A 269 -5.38 5.92 54.43
CA ARG A 269 -5.80 7.02 55.33
C ARG A 269 -6.97 7.80 54.75
N LEU A 270 -6.90 8.16 53.47
CA LEU A 270 -7.98 8.84 52.77
C LEU A 270 -9.25 7.97 52.75
N ALA A 271 -9.11 6.68 52.44
CA ALA A 271 -10.22 5.74 52.41
C ALA A 271 -10.90 5.55 53.78
N HIS A 272 -10.12 5.41 54.86
CA HIS A 272 -10.64 5.28 56.21
C HIS A 272 -11.34 6.56 56.69
N LYS A 273 -10.81 7.75 56.35
CA LYS A 273 -11.38 9.04 56.72
C LYS A 273 -12.82 9.21 56.22
N VAL A 274 -13.12 8.70 55.02
CA VAL A 274 -14.46 8.77 54.41
C VAL A 274 -15.29 7.50 54.59
N GLY A 275 -14.74 6.47 55.26
CA GLY A 275 -15.42 5.17 55.39
C GLY A 275 -15.67 4.49 54.05
N PHE A 276 -14.69 4.53 53.15
CA PHE A 276 -14.82 4.07 51.75
C PHE A 276 -15.36 2.63 51.66
N ASN A 277 -16.34 2.41 50.77
CA ASN A 277 -16.91 1.10 50.49
C ASN A 277 -16.90 0.79 48.98
N ASN A 278 -16.96 -0.50 48.65
CA ASN A 278 -16.80 -1.04 47.31
C ASN A 278 -15.38 -0.80 46.75
N VAL A 279 -15.24 -0.54 45.45
CA VAL A 279 -13.96 -0.41 44.75
C VAL A 279 -13.77 1.02 44.26
N GLY A 280 -12.55 1.53 44.37
CA GLY A 280 -12.14 2.82 43.81
C GLY A 280 -10.63 2.94 43.76
N THR A 281 -10.15 4.03 43.18
CA THR A 281 -8.72 4.26 42.98
C THR A 281 -8.32 5.64 43.45
N VAL A 282 -7.21 5.75 44.18
CA VAL A 282 -6.60 7.03 44.55
C VAL A 282 -5.43 7.32 43.61
N GLU A 283 -5.45 8.46 42.94
CA GLU A 283 -4.42 8.85 41.96
C GLU A 283 -3.43 9.86 42.54
N PHE A 284 -2.14 9.67 42.22
CA PHE A 284 -1.02 10.47 42.68
C PHE A 284 -0.06 10.84 41.54
N LEU A 285 0.58 12.00 41.66
CA LEU A 285 1.82 12.30 40.95
C LEU A 285 3.00 12.02 41.87
N VAL A 286 4.02 11.35 41.33
CA VAL A 286 5.31 11.13 42.00
C VAL A 286 6.40 11.79 41.20
N ASP A 287 7.10 12.77 41.78
CA ASP A 287 8.15 13.49 41.06
C ASP A 287 9.51 12.77 41.09
N LYS A 288 10.53 13.38 40.47
CA LYS A 288 11.90 12.86 40.40
C LYS A 288 12.57 12.69 41.77
N ALA A 289 12.12 13.43 42.79
CA ALA A 289 12.59 13.33 44.16
C ALA A 289 11.74 12.37 45.01
N HIS A 290 10.86 11.59 44.38
CA HIS A 290 9.92 10.67 45.01
C HIS A 290 8.93 11.35 45.98
N ARG A 291 8.67 12.65 45.80
CA ARG A 291 7.61 13.35 46.51
C ARG A 291 6.27 12.97 45.89
N ILE A 292 5.33 12.60 46.75
CA ILE A 292 4.00 12.14 46.38
C ILE A 292 3.03 13.32 46.49
N TYR A 293 2.14 13.45 45.51
CA TYR A 293 1.11 14.48 45.50
C TYR A 293 -0.23 13.87 45.08
N PHE A 294 -1.26 13.99 45.92
CA PHE A 294 -2.61 13.56 45.59
C PHE A 294 -3.22 14.39 44.45
N ILE A 295 -3.97 13.73 43.56
CA ILE A 295 -4.67 14.37 42.44
C ILE A 295 -6.19 14.25 42.60
N GLU A 296 -6.70 13.01 42.60
CA GLU A 296 -8.12 12.71 42.61
C GLU A 296 -8.40 11.30 43.14
N VAL A 297 -9.66 11.03 43.45
CA VAL A 297 -10.16 9.67 43.68
C VAL A 297 -11.17 9.36 42.59
N ASN A 298 -11.05 8.19 42.00
CA ASN A 298 -12.04 7.63 41.09
C ASN A 298 -12.90 6.65 41.90
N PRO A 299 -14.12 7.02 42.35
CA PRO A 299 -14.97 6.18 43.21
C PRO A 299 -15.71 5.10 42.40
N ARG A 300 -14.97 4.36 41.56
CA ARG A 300 -15.47 3.33 40.65
C ARG A 300 -14.34 2.41 40.18
N ILE A 301 -14.70 1.37 39.43
CA ILE A 301 -13.72 0.59 38.67
C ILE A 301 -13.08 1.41 37.54
N GLN A 302 -11.84 1.09 37.17
CA GLN A 302 -11.12 1.70 36.04
C GLN A 302 -10.88 0.68 34.92
N VAL A 303 -10.57 1.19 33.72
CA VAL A 303 -10.32 0.37 32.53
C VAL A 303 -9.17 -0.61 32.77
N GLU A 304 -8.13 -0.13 33.46
CA GLU A 304 -6.89 -0.78 33.83
C GLU A 304 -6.93 -1.67 35.08
N HIS A 305 -8.11 -1.97 35.63
CA HIS A 305 -8.24 -2.93 36.74
C HIS A 305 -7.62 -4.30 36.38
N THR A 306 -7.61 -4.67 35.10
CA THR A 306 -7.15 -5.97 34.60
C THR A 306 -5.69 -6.25 34.96
N VAL A 307 -4.79 -5.26 34.91
CA VAL A 307 -3.38 -5.48 35.29
C VAL A 307 -3.24 -5.79 36.78
N THR A 308 -4.11 -5.22 37.62
CA THR A 308 -4.14 -5.52 39.06
C THR A 308 -4.67 -6.94 39.31
N GLU A 309 -5.73 -7.36 38.61
CA GLU A 309 -6.23 -8.73 38.70
C GLU A 309 -5.15 -9.75 38.29
N GLU A 310 -4.41 -9.49 37.21
CA GLU A 310 -3.36 -10.41 36.72
C GLU A 310 -2.18 -10.57 37.70
N VAL A 311 -1.80 -9.51 38.43
CA VAL A 311 -0.68 -9.60 39.40
C VAL A 311 -1.10 -10.01 40.80
N THR A 312 -2.39 -9.94 41.14
CA THR A 312 -2.91 -10.31 42.47
C THR A 312 -3.68 -11.62 42.49
N GLY A 313 -4.26 -12.03 41.35
CA GLY A 313 -5.21 -13.14 41.26
C GLY A 313 -6.59 -12.84 41.84
N ILE A 314 -6.88 -11.58 42.19
CA ILE A 314 -8.14 -11.17 42.81
C ILE A 314 -9.08 -10.66 41.72
N ASP A 315 -10.27 -11.25 41.61
CA ASP A 315 -11.33 -10.74 40.72
C ASP A 315 -12.04 -9.53 41.38
N ILE A 316 -11.75 -8.34 40.86
CA ILE A 316 -12.23 -7.08 41.41
C ILE A 316 -13.72 -6.92 41.16
N VAL A 317 -14.21 -7.21 39.96
CA VAL A 317 -15.61 -6.99 39.57
C VAL A 317 -16.55 -7.95 40.30
N ARG A 318 -16.16 -9.22 40.41
CA ARG A 318 -16.90 -10.21 41.20
C ARG A 318 -16.96 -9.78 42.67
N SER A 319 -15.86 -9.28 43.21
CA SER A 319 -15.81 -8.75 44.59
C SER A 319 -16.70 -7.52 44.76
N GLN A 320 -16.79 -6.62 43.78
CA GLN A 320 -17.71 -5.47 43.82
C GLN A 320 -19.17 -5.90 44.03
N ILE A 321 -19.60 -6.94 43.30
CA ILE A 321 -20.97 -7.46 43.38
C ILE A 321 -21.23 -8.09 44.76
N LEU A 322 -20.30 -8.89 45.27
CA LEU A 322 -20.42 -9.52 46.60
C LEU A 322 -20.42 -8.48 47.73
N ILE A 323 -19.55 -7.46 47.65
CA ILE A 323 -19.55 -6.35 48.61
C ILE A 323 -20.88 -5.59 48.58
N ALA A 324 -21.47 -5.41 47.40
CA ALA A 324 -22.78 -4.77 47.26
C ALA A 324 -23.93 -5.61 47.86
N GLN A 325 -23.81 -6.95 47.88
CA GLN A 325 -24.73 -7.86 48.60
C GLN A 325 -24.57 -7.81 50.14
N GLY A 326 -23.51 -7.17 50.63
CA GLY A 326 -23.21 -7.03 52.06
C GLY A 326 -22.18 -8.01 52.60
N HIS A 327 -21.48 -8.79 51.75
CA HIS A 327 -20.40 -9.66 52.20
C HIS A 327 -19.23 -8.86 52.80
N ARG A 328 -18.56 -9.47 53.78
CA ARG A 328 -17.28 -9.00 54.32
C ARG A 328 -16.15 -9.39 53.38
N LEU A 329 -15.05 -8.65 53.37
CA LEU A 329 -13.86 -9.07 52.60
C LEU A 329 -13.35 -10.48 53.00
N SER A 330 -13.49 -10.82 54.28
CA SER A 330 -13.09 -12.12 54.84
C SER A 330 -14.06 -13.26 54.56
N ASP A 331 -15.21 -12.99 53.92
CA ASP A 331 -16.19 -14.01 53.54
C ASP A 331 -15.55 -15.07 52.64
N PRO A 332 -15.86 -16.38 52.79
CA PRO A 332 -15.29 -17.43 51.94
C PRO A 332 -15.45 -17.21 50.44
N GLU A 333 -16.46 -16.44 50.01
CA GLU A 333 -16.66 -16.10 48.60
C GLU A 333 -15.69 -15.03 48.09
N ILE A 334 -15.12 -14.17 48.93
CA ILE A 334 -14.11 -13.15 48.56
C ILE A 334 -12.70 -13.58 49.00
N PHE A 335 -12.59 -14.13 50.21
CA PHE A 335 -11.42 -14.76 50.81
C PHE A 335 -10.22 -13.83 51.07
N LEU A 336 -10.48 -12.61 51.54
CA LEU A 336 -9.46 -11.63 51.92
C LEU A 336 -9.60 -11.26 53.40
N LYS A 337 -8.88 -11.96 54.28
CA LYS A 337 -8.95 -11.77 55.75
C LYS A 337 -8.18 -10.52 56.22
N GLY A 338 -7.26 -10.04 55.41
CA GLY A 338 -6.55 -8.78 55.63
C GLY A 338 -5.51 -8.49 54.55
N GLN A 339 -4.77 -7.39 54.70
CA GLN A 339 -3.81 -6.90 53.70
C GLN A 339 -2.72 -7.93 53.33
N ASN A 340 -2.35 -8.81 54.25
CA ASN A 340 -1.32 -9.84 54.05
C ASN A 340 -1.74 -10.99 53.09
N ASP A 341 -3.04 -11.12 52.80
CA ASP A 341 -3.55 -12.11 51.85
C ASP A 341 -3.39 -11.64 50.39
N VAL A 342 -3.23 -10.32 50.17
CA VAL A 342 -2.98 -9.75 48.85
C VAL A 342 -1.52 -10.00 48.48
N ARG A 343 -1.28 -10.94 47.57
CA ARG A 343 0.07 -11.30 47.10
C ARG A 343 0.34 -10.67 45.73
N LEU A 344 1.55 -10.18 45.52
CA LEU A 344 1.99 -9.65 44.24
C LEU A 344 2.82 -10.68 43.49
N ASN A 345 2.46 -10.99 42.24
CA ASN A 345 3.18 -11.93 41.40
C ASN A 345 3.46 -11.37 40.01
N GLY A 346 4.75 -11.09 39.73
CA GLY A 346 5.21 -10.64 38.43
C GLY A 346 4.77 -9.21 38.07
N PHE A 347 4.62 -8.98 36.77
CA PHE A 347 4.20 -7.72 36.17
C PHE A 347 3.10 -7.99 35.15
N ALA A 348 2.15 -7.08 35.04
CA ALA A 348 1.17 -7.04 33.97
C ALA A 348 1.19 -5.70 33.25
N ILE A 349 0.98 -5.73 31.93
CA ILE A 349 0.93 -4.55 31.07
C ILE A 349 -0.37 -4.62 30.27
N GLN A 350 -1.15 -3.54 30.27
CA GLN A 350 -2.33 -3.41 29.42
C GLN A 350 -2.06 -2.43 28.27
N CYS A 351 -2.55 -2.78 27.09
CA CYS A 351 -2.67 -1.87 25.95
C CYS A 351 -4.11 -1.89 25.42
N ARG A 352 -4.58 -0.75 24.93
CA ARG A 352 -5.91 -0.61 24.32
C ARG A 352 -5.72 -0.50 22.81
N ILE A 353 -6.19 -1.51 22.08
CA ILE A 353 -6.21 -1.45 20.62
C ILE A 353 -7.43 -0.61 20.23
N THR A 354 -7.20 0.50 19.53
CA THR A 354 -8.25 1.43 19.07
C THR A 354 -8.24 1.57 17.55
N THR A 355 -9.26 2.21 16.98
CA THR A 355 -9.28 2.60 15.55
C THR A 355 -8.54 3.91 15.27
N GLU A 356 -7.85 4.49 16.25
CA GLU A 356 -7.10 5.73 16.06
C GLU A 356 -5.91 5.53 15.14
N ASP A 357 -5.81 6.36 14.10
CA ASP A 357 -4.72 6.33 13.14
C ASP A 357 -3.56 7.23 13.62
N PRO A 358 -2.42 6.67 14.05
CA PRO A 358 -1.30 7.49 14.54
C PRO A 358 -0.65 8.34 13.43
N GLU A 359 -0.79 7.96 12.16
CA GLU A 359 -0.28 8.74 11.02
C GLU A 359 -1.19 9.96 10.73
N ASN A 360 -2.43 9.94 11.23
CA ASN A 360 -3.42 11.00 11.08
C ASN A 360 -3.82 11.61 12.44
N ASN A 361 -2.81 11.90 13.28
CA ASN A 361 -2.97 12.56 14.58
C ASN A 361 -3.94 11.86 15.54
N PHE A 362 -4.06 10.54 15.45
CA PHE A 362 -4.95 9.68 16.25
C PHE A 362 -6.44 9.96 16.02
N LYS A 363 -6.81 10.49 14.85
CA LYS A 363 -8.22 10.52 14.44
C LYS A 363 -8.73 9.08 14.35
N PRO A 364 -9.86 8.73 14.98
CA PRO A 364 -10.39 7.39 14.83
C PRO A 364 -10.92 7.15 13.44
N ASP A 365 -10.59 5.97 12.93
CA ASP A 365 -11.13 5.43 11.71
C ASP A 365 -12.45 4.71 11.99
N TYR A 366 -13.31 4.66 10.98
CA TYR A 366 -14.63 4.05 11.03
C TYR A 366 -14.89 3.28 9.75
N GLY A 367 -15.70 2.23 9.85
CA GLY A 367 -15.97 1.38 8.70
C GLY A 367 -16.21 -0.05 9.12
N THR A 368 -16.22 -0.93 8.13
CA THR A 368 -16.51 -2.34 8.33
C THR A 368 -15.22 -3.11 8.61
N VAL A 369 -15.18 -3.84 9.73
CA VAL A 369 -14.07 -4.75 10.03
C VAL A 369 -14.17 -5.96 9.10
N ILE A 370 -13.39 -6.00 8.02
CA ILE A 370 -13.45 -7.10 7.03
C ILE A 370 -12.75 -8.37 7.51
N ALA A 371 -11.78 -8.25 8.43
CA ALA A 371 -11.16 -9.38 9.09
C ALA A 371 -10.74 -9.01 10.51
N TYR A 372 -11.04 -9.91 11.45
CA TYR A 372 -10.62 -9.84 12.84
C TYR A 372 -10.07 -11.20 13.26
N ARG A 373 -8.79 -11.27 13.62
CA ARG A 373 -8.18 -12.42 14.28
C ARG A 373 -7.48 -11.94 15.54
N ASN A 374 -7.89 -12.50 16.67
CA ASN A 374 -7.26 -12.26 17.96
C ASN A 374 -5.98 -13.11 18.12
N ALA A 375 -5.19 -12.78 19.13
CA ALA A 375 -3.95 -13.44 19.49
C ALA A 375 -4.00 -13.81 20.97
N GLY A 376 -3.72 -15.09 21.31
CA GLY A 376 -3.87 -15.64 22.65
C GLY A 376 -2.58 -16.26 23.21
N GLY A 377 -2.69 -17.33 23.99
CA GLY A 377 -1.56 -18.07 24.56
C GLY A 377 -1.23 -17.66 26.01
N PHE A 378 -0.26 -18.37 26.62
CA PHE A 378 0.03 -18.22 28.05
C PHE A 378 0.40 -16.78 28.45
N GLY A 379 -0.27 -16.28 29.49
CA GLY A 379 -0.06 -14.94 30.04
C GLY A 379 -0.68 -13.81 29.21
N ILE A 380 -1.63 -14.11 28.31
CA ILE A 380 -2.40 -13.11 27.57
C ILE A 380 -3.87 -13.19 27.97
N ARG A 381 -4.42 -12.04 28.37
CA ARG A 381 -5.83 -11.81 28.64
C ARG A 381 -6.40 -10.83 27.61
N LEU A 382 -7.61 -11.11 27.13
CA LEU A 382 -8.34 -10.27 26.18
C LEU A 382 -9.71 -9.91 26.74
N ASP A 383 -9.97 -8.61 26.83
CA ASP A 383 -11.29 -8.05 27.11
C ASP A 383 -11.76 -7.32 25.85
N GLU A 384 -12.51 -8.04 25.01
CA GLU A 384 -12.97 -7.57 23.71
C GLU A 384 -14.11 -6.54 23.88
N GLY A 385 -14.04 -5.45 23.11
CA GLY A 385 -15.17 -4.56 22.88
C GLY A 385 -16.16 -5.20 21.90
N SER A 386 -16.76 -4.39 21.02
CA SER A 386 -17.72 -4.88 20.02
C SER A 386 -17.05 -5.07 18.66
N THR A 387 -16.07 -5.97 18.60
CA THR A 387 -15.22 -6.16 17.41
C THR A 387 -15.27 -7.59 16.90
N TYR A 388 -15.81 -7.77 15.69
CA TYR A 388 -15.86 -9.06 15.00
C TYR A 388 -15.90 -8.86 13.48
N SER A 389 -15.61 -9.91 12.70
CA SER A 389 -15.65 -9.79 11.24
C SER A 389 -17.06 -9.45 10.74
N GLY A 390 -17.17 -8.36 10.00
CA GLY A 390 -18.42 -7.82 9.46
C GLY A 390 -19.06 -6.71 10.29
N VAL A 391 -18.58 -6.41 11.50
CA VAL A 391 -19.14 -5.30 12.29
C VAL A 391 -18.76 -3.95 11.67
N LYS A 392 -19.69 -2.99 11.71
CA LYS A 392 -19.43 -1.60 11.34
C LYS A 392 -19.11 -0.80 12.60
N ILE A 393 -17.90 -0.24 12.67
CA ILE A 393 -17.48 0.65 13.76
C ILE A 393 -18.17 1.99 13.57
N SER A 394 -18.88 2.43 14.61
CA SER A 394 -19.68 3.66 14.63
C SER A 394 -18.84 4.88 15.04
N PRO A 395 -19.11 6.08 14.49
CA PRO A 395 -18.46 7.31 14.90
C PRO A 395 -18.96 7.89 16.23
N PHE A 396 -20.02 7.34 16.82
CA PHE A 396 -20.67 7.95 18.00
C PHE A 396 -20.04 7.54 19.34
N PHE A 397 -19.27 6.45 19.37
CA PHE A 397 -18.71 5.88 20.60
C PHE A 397 -17.19 6.00 20.65
N ASP A 398 -16.59 5.48 21.73
CA ASP A 398 -15.14 5.35 21.83
C ASP A 398 -14.59 4.39 20.78
N SER A 399 -13.35 4.63 20.38
CA SER A 399 -12.65 3.91 19.30
C SER A 399 -12.08 2.55 19.72
N MET A 400 -12.37 2.08 20.94
CA MET A 400 -11.76 0.89 21.52
C MET A 400 -12.30 -0.40 20.88
N LEU A 401 -11.37 -1.22 20.41
CA LEU A 401 -11.67 -2.53 19.81
C LEU A 401 -11.51 -3.67 20.81
N VAL A 402 -10.38 -3.71 21.52
CA VAL A 402 -10.02 -4.76 22.48
C VAL A 402 -8.96 -4.25 23.45
N LYS A 403 -9.06 -4.63 24.72
CA LYS A 403 -7.97 -4.50 25.70
C LYS A 403 -7.14 -5.77 25.70
N VAL A 404 -5.83 -5.61 25.64
CA VAL A 404 -4.87 -6.70 25.68
C VAL A 404 -4.02 -6.54 26.91
N THR A 405 -4.13 -7.48 27.84
CA THR A 405 -3.32 -7.50 29.05
C THR A 405 -2.35 -8.67 28.99
N ALA A 406 -1.07 -8.39 29.19
CA ALA A 406 -0.02 -9.40 29.20
C ALA A 406 0.63 -9.48 30.58
N TRP A 407 0.65 -10.67 31.16
CA TRP A 407 1.36 -10.97 32.40
C TRP A 407 2.74 -11.58 32.12
N GLY A 408 3.72 -11.33 32.97
CA GLY A 408 5.05 -11.94 32.93
C GLY A 408 5.79 -11.84 34.26
N ARG A 409 6.75 -12.73 34.51
CA ARG A 409 7.55 -12.71 35.74
C ARG A 409 8.45 -11.48 35.88
N THR A 410 8.73 -10.80 34.76
CA THR A 410 9.49 -9.55 34.68
C THR A 410 8.76 -8.60 33.74
N LEU A 411 8.99 -7.29 33.88
CA LEU A 411 8.44 -6.28 32.96
C LEU A 411 8.82 -6.57 31.50
N SER A 412 10.09 -6.92 31.24
CA SER A 412 10.56 -7.30 29.90
C SER A 412 9.86 -8.56 29.37
N GLY A 413 9.55 -9.53 30.23
CA GLY A 413 8.80 -10.73 29.87
C GLY A 413 7.34 -10.43 29.50
N ALA A 414 6.66 -9.60 30.28
CA ALA A 414 5.30 -9.12 29.97
C ALA A 414 5.28 -8.32 28.66
N SER A 415 6.23 -7.39 28.49
CA SER A 415 6.38 -6.59 27.26
C SER A 415 6.65 -7.47 26.03
N SER A 416 7.52 -8.47 26.14
CA SER A 416 7.82 -9.39 25.03
C SER A 416 6.60 -10.22 24.60
N ARG A 417 5.79 -10.67 25.57
CA ARG A 417 4.52 -11.38 25.29
C ARG A 417 3.50 -10.46 24.63
N LEU A 418 3.38 -9.22 25.12
CA LEU A 418 2.48 -8.22 24.56
C LEU A 418 2.89 -7.86 23.13
N HIS A 419 4.18 -7.63 22.88
CA HIS A 419 4.71 -7.36 21.54
C HIS A 419 4.43 -8.51 20.56
N ARG A 420 4.63 -9.76 20.97
CA ARG A 420 4.27 -10.93 20.16
C ARG A 420 2.77 -10.94 19.85
N THR A 421 1.92 -10.65 20.83
CA THR A 421 0.46 -10.62 20.70
C THR A 421 0.00 -9.52 19.73
N LEU A 422 0.50 -8.30 19.89
CA LEU A 422 0.23 -7.17 18.97
C LEU A 422 0.64 -7.50 17.52
N ARG A 423 1.78 -8.19 17.33
CA ARG A 423 2.23 -8.64 16.00
C ARG A 423 1.40 -9.78 15.41
N GLU A 424 0.68 -10.55 16.22
CA GLU A 424 -0.20 -11.63 15.78
C GLU A 424 -1.61 -11.14 15.42
N PHE A 425 -2.09 -10.07 16.07
CA PHE A 425 -3.39 -9.46 15.75
C PHE A 425 -3.51 -9.14 14.25
N ARG A 426 -4.64 -9.52 13.65
CA ARG A 426 -4.99 -9.16 12.27
C ARG A 426 -6.35 -8.48 12.29
N ILE A 427 -6.31 -7.15 12.26
CA ILE A 427 -7.47 -6.30 12.08
C ILE A 427 -7.35 -5.65 10.70
N ARG A 428 -8.43 -5.71 9.92
CA ARG A 428 -8.50 -5.18 8.55
C ARG A 428 -9.85 -4.49 8.34
N GLY A 429 -9.87 -3.49 7.47
CA GLY A 429 -11.05 -2.70 7.14
C GLY A 429 -11.13 -1.37 7.89
N VAL A 430 -10.40 -1.26 9.00
CA VAL A 430 -10.14 -0.01 9.72
C VAL A 430 -8.67 0.07 10.12
N LYS A 431 -8.13 1.28 10.24
CA LYS A 431 -6.83 1.58 10.83
C LYS A 431 -6.83 1.27 12.32
N THR A 432 -5.63 1.10 12.89
CA THR A 432 -5.46 0.81 14.32
C THR A 432 -4.18 1.42 14.88
N ASN A 433 -4.15 1.68 16.18
CA ASN A 433 -2.97 2.18 16.90
C ASN A 433 -1.89 1.12 17.21
N ILE A 434 -2.04 -0.13 16.75
CA ILE A 434 -1.15 -1.27 17.11
C ILE A 434 0.34 -0.97 16.91
N ARG A 435 0.74 -0.32 15.81
CA ARG A 435 2.16 -0.06 15.52
C ARG A 435 2.78 0.96 16.47
N PHE A 436 1.99 1.96 16.85
CA PHE A 436 2.39 2.90 17.87
C PHE A 436 2.59 2.20 19.22
N LEU A 437 1.67 1.31 19.61
CA LEU A 437 1.79 0.51 20.83
C LEU A 437 3.03 -0.41 20.81
N GLU A 438 3.33 -1.06 19.67
CA GLU A 438 4.55 -1.85 19.49
C GLU A 438 5.81 -1.01 19.72
N ASN A 439 5.89 0.19 19.14
CA ASN A 439 7.00 1.11 19.35
C ASN A 439 7.14 1.52 20.83
N VAL A 440 6.03 1.84 21.50
CA VAL A 440 6.00 2.20 22.92
C VAL A 440 6.57 1.07 23.80
N ILE A 441 6.06 -0.15 23.67
CA ILE A 441 6.45 -1.24 24.58
C ILE A 441 7.83 -1.83 24.29
N THR A 442 8.38 -1.60 23.09
CA THR A 442 9.73 -2.03 22.69
C THR A 442 10.80 -0.97 22.95
N ASN A 443 10.41 0.28 23.20
CA ASN A 443 11.34 1.37 23.56
C ASN A 443 12.10 1.05 24.85
N ASP A 444 13.39 1.39 24.87
CA ASP A 444 14.28 1.08 26.00
C ASP A 444 13.87 1.78 27.30
N VAL A 445 13.34 3.01 27.24
CA VAL A 445 12.86 3.76 28.42
C VAL A 445 11.69 3.01 29.07
N PHE A 446 10.76 2.51 28.26
CA PHE A 446 9.63 1.69 28.72
C PHE A 446 10.10 0.37 29.32
N ARG A 447 10.94 -0.38 28.61
CA ARG A 447 11.43 -1.69 29.08
C ARG A 447 12.27 -1.62 30.35
N ARG A 448 12.93 -0.48 30.57
CA ARG A 448 13.66 -0.20 31.81
C ARG A 448 12.75 0.30 32.93
N GLY A 449 11.49 0.68 32.67
CA GLY A 449 10.54 1.16 33.69
C GLY A 449 10.61 2.66 34.00
N ASN A 450 11.30 3.44 33.16
CA ASN A 450 11.63 4.84 33.44
C ASN A 450 10.67 5.84 32.78
N CYS A 451 9.52 5.39 32.27
CA CYS A 451 8.52 6.31 31.70
C CYS A 451 7.97 7.27 32.76
N THR A 452 7.79 8.52 32.33
CA THR A 452 7.09 9.63 32.99
C THR A 452 5.94 10.10 32.11
N VAL A 453 5.08 10.99 32.60
CA VAL A 453 3.95 11.55 31.83
C VAL A 453 4.38 12.19 30.51
N GLY A 454 5.56 12.80 30.44
CA GLY A 454 6.12 13.39 29.22
C GLY A 454 6.76 12.39 28.24
N PHE A 455 6.75 11.08 28.54
CA PHE A 455 7.48 10.07 27.76
C PHE A 455 7.13 10.10 26.26
N ILE A 456 5.85 10.05 25.89
CA ILE A 456 5.45 10.00 24.48
C ILE A 456 5.84 11.29 23.74
N ASP A 457 5.66 12.45 24.37
CA ASP A 457 5.95 13.75 23.78
C ASP A 457 7.47 13.96 23.56
N HIS A 458 8.32 13.39 24.42
CA HIS A 458 9.78 13.47 24.31
C HIS A 458 10.41 12.47 23.32
N HIS A 459 9.64 11.52 22.77
CA HIS A 459 10.15 10.43 21.93
C HIS A 459 9.46 10.42 20.55
N PRO A 460 9.79 11.37 19.65
CA PRO A 460 9.14 11.48 18.34
C PRO A 460 9.38 10.28 17.42
N GLU A 461 10.41 9.45 17.70
CA GLU A 461 10.65 8.20 16.99
C GLU A 461 9.52 7.17 17.17
N LEU A 462 8.69 7.28 18.22
CA LEU A 462 7.53 6.41 18.42
C LEU A 462 6.49 6.53 17.30
N PHE A 463 6.48 7.65 16.58
CA PHE A 463 5.57 7.92 15.46
C PHE A 463 6.15 7.48 14.09
N LYS A 464 7.39 6.96 14.05
CA LYS A 464 7.97 6.35 12.85
C LYS A 464 7.45 4.92 12.70
N LEU A 465 6.27 4.79 12.10
CA LEU A 465 5.60 3.50 11.95
C LEU A 465 6.18 2.69 10.78
N SER A 466 6.35 1.38 10.97
CA SER A 466 6.71 0.47 9.88
C SER A 466 5.47 0.11 9.06
N GLN A 467 5.56 0.23 7.73
CA GLN A 467 4.46 -0.17 6.84
C GLN A 467 4.28 -1.70 6.81
N ILE A 468 3.07 -2.16 7.10
CA ILE A 468 2.72 -3.57 6.93
C ILE A 468 2.46 -3.84 5.45
N ARG A 469 3.17 -4.83 4.89
CA ARG A 469 2.88 -5.32 3.54
C ARG A 469 1.58 -6.11 3.53
N ASP A 470 0.49 -5.55 2.99
CA ASP A 470 -0.80 -6.23 2.87
C ASP A 470 -0.96 -7.00 1.55
N ARG A 471 0.06 -7.80 1.20
CA ARG A 471 0.14 -8.46 -0.11
C ARG A 471 -1.04 -9.37 -0.41
N GLY A 472 -1.52 -10.12 0.60
CA GLY A 472 -2.65 -11.04 0.43
C GLY A 472 -3.94 -10.32 0.03
N THR A 473 -4.32 -9.27 0.76
CA THR A 473 -5.53 -8.47 0.44
C THR A 473 -5.40 -7.82 -0.94
N LYS A 474 -4.25 -7.23 -1.25
CA LYS A 474 -4.01 -6.59 -2.55
C LYS A 474 -4.11 -7.57 -3.73
N THR A 475 -3.58 -8.79 -3.58
CA THR A 475 -3.78 -9.87 -4.55
C THR A 475 -5.24 -10.24 -4.71
N LEU A 476 -6.01 -10.34 -3.62
CA LEU A 476 -7.45 -10.60 -3.71
C LEU A 476 -8.23 -9.46 -4.37
N MET A 477 -7.82 -8.20 -4.16
CA MET A 477 -8.40 -7.03 -4.84
C MET A 477 -8.21 -7.11 -6.35
N TYR A 478 -7.02 -7.47 -6.81
CA TYR A 478 -6.76 -7.64 -8.25
C TYR A 478 -7.59 -8.79 -8.83
N LEU A 479 -7.60 -9.95 -8.16
CA LEU A 479 -8.40 -11.09 -8.60
C LEU A 479 -9.91 -10.77 -8.60
N ALA A 480 -10.40 -10.01 -7.62
CA ALA A 480 -11.78 -9.55 -7.57
C ALA A 480 -12.11 -8.64 -8.76
N ASP A 481 -11.23 -7.69 -9.06
CA ASP A 481 -11.40 -6.73 -10.16
C ASP A 481 -11.45 -7.43 -11.51
N VAL A 482 -10.46 -8.26 -11.83
CA VAL A 482 -10.45 -9.01 -13.09
C VAL A 482 -11.63 -9.99 -13.18
N THR A 483 -12.04 -10.60 -12.07
CA THR A 483 -13.20 -11.53 -12.06
C THR A 483 -14.52 -10.82 -12.34
N VAL A 484 -14.69 -9.57 -11.87
CA VAL A 484 -15.94 -8.81 -12.03
C VAL A 484 -15.94 -8.00 -13.32
N ASN A 485 -14.83 -7.33 -13.64
CA ASN A 485 -14.74 -6.34 -14.70
C ASN A 485 -14.01 -6.84 -15.97
N GLY A 486 -13.37 -8.01 -15.90
CA GLY A 486 -12.47 -8.48 -16.96
C GLY A 486 -11.13 -7.74 -16.96
N HIS A 487 -10.19 -8.21 -17.78
CA HIS A 487 -8.92 -7.51 -17.99
C HIS A 487 -9.08 -6.49 -19.13
N PRO A 488 -8.62 -5.23 -18.99
CA PRO A 488 -8.87 -4.17 -19.97
C PRO A 488 -8.30 -4.46 -21.37
N ASP A 489 -7.21 -5.22 -21.45
CA ASP A 489 -6.60 -5.62 -22.72
C ASP A 489 -7.33 -6.79 -23.43
N ILE A 490 -8.38 -7.37 -22.84
CA ILE A 490 -9.12 -8.51 -23.41
C ILE A 490 -10.58 -8.11 -23.57
N LYS A 491 -10.99 -7.85 -24.81
CA LYS A 491 -12.38 -7.47 -25.14
C LYS A 491 -13.32 -8.67 -25.26
N ASP A 492 -12.90 -9.70 -25.99
CA ASP A 492 -13.72 -10.88 -26.28
C ASP A 492 -13.13 -12.13 -25.61
N LYS A 493 -13.57 -12.40 -24.38
CA LYS A 493 -13.21 -13.62 -23.65
C LYS A 493 -14.02 -14.79 -24.22
N ALA A 494 -13.33 -15.85 -24.65
CA ALA A 494 -13.98 -17.10 -24.98
C ALA A 494 -14.52 -17.75 -23.68
N GLU A 495 -15.84 -17.72 -23.49
CA GLU A 495 -16.50 -18.10 -22.22
C GLU A 495 -16.10 -19.50 -21.71
N ASN A 496 -15.80 -20.42 -22.62
CA ASN A 496 -15.52 -21.84 -22.31
C ASN A 496 -14.10 -22.31 -22.69
N LYS A 497 -13.13 -21.41 -22.84
CA LYS A 497 -11.73 -21.82 -23.08
C LYS A 497 -11.21 -22.59 -21.86
N VAL A 498 -10.73 -23.80 -22.11
CA VAL A 498 -9.96 -24.62 -21.15
C VAL A 498 -8.52 -24.58 -21.63
N PHE A 499 -7.61 -24.18 -20.76
CA PHE A 499 -6.19 -24.14 -21.08
C PHE A 499 -5.51 -25.45 -20.71
N ARG A 500 -4.57 -25.89 -21.54
CA ARG A 500 -3.69 -27.01 -21.20
C ARG A 500 -2.82 -26.66 -20.00
N THR A 501 -2.46 -27.68 -19.21
CA THR A 501 -1.54 -27.51 -18.07
C THR A 501 -0.11 -27.73 -18.56
N PRO A 502 0.73 -26.68 -18.59
CA PRO A 502 2.07 -26.77 -19.14
C PRO A 502 2.95 -27.66 -18.26
N VAL A 503 3.67 -28.57 -18.90
CA VAL A 503 4.66 -29.42 -18.24
C VAL A 503 6.00 -28.71 -18.23
N VAL A 504 6.45 -28.29 -17.05
CA VAL A 504 7.78 -27.66 -16.89
C VAL A 504 8.87 -28.73 -17.06
N PRO A 505 9.84 -28.56 -17.99
CA PRO A 505 10.97 -29.47 -18.13
C PRO A 505 11.75 -29.59 -16.81
N VAL A 506 12.03 -30.83 -16.40
CA VAL A 506 12.70 -31.10 -15.12
C VAL A 506 14.21 -30.98 -15.30
N SER A 507 14.86 -30.25 -14.40
CA SER A 507 16.31 -30.35 -14.17
C SER A 507 16.55 -30.71 -12.71
N GLU A 508 17.61 -31.47 -12.43
CA GLU A 508 17.97 -31.83 -11.06
C GLU A 508 18.25 -30.56 -10.24
N PRO A 509 17.48 -30.27 -9.17
CA PRO A 509 17.57 -28.98 -8.47
C PRO A 509 18.97 -28.68 -7.91
N LEU A 510 19.69 -29.72 -7.50
CA LEU A 510 21.04 -29.61 -6.91
C LEU A 510 22.17 -29.75 -7.94
N GLN A 511 21.86 -30.01 -9.22
CA GLN A 511 22.89 -30.10 -10.25
C GLN A 511 23.52 -28.71 -10.47
N PRO A 512 24.86 -28.61 -10.51
CA PRO A 512 25.54 -27.36 -10.85
C PRO A 512 25.24 -26.98 -12.31
N TYR A 513 25.30 -25.69 -12.61
CA TYR A 513 25.19 -25.21 -13.99
C TYR A 513 26.44 -25.64 -14.79
N PRO A 514 26.30 -26.28 -15.95
CA PRO A 514 27.43 -26.52 -16.85
C PRO A 514 28.04 -25.19 -17.31
N ALA A 515 29.35 -25.16 -17.56
CA ALA A 515 30.01 -23.96 -18.06
C ALA A 515 29.43 -23.57 -19.44
N GLY A 516 28.96 -22.33 -19.55
CA GLY A 516 28.36 -21.79 -20.77
C GLY A 516 29.15 -20.59 -21.32
N MET A 517 28.51 -19.83 -22.20
CA MET A 517 29.14 -18.68 -22.85
C MET A 517 29.45 -17.53 -21.90
N LYS A 518 28.71 -17.38 -20.79
CA LYS A 518 29.02 -16.38 -19.78
C LYS A 518 30.32 -16.69 -19.06
N ASP A 519 30.53 -17.94 -18.69
CA ASP A 519 31.76 -18.39 -18.05
C ASP A 519 32.96 -18.18 -18.99
N ARG A 520 32.80 -18.52 -20.27
CA ARG A 520 33.83 -18.29 -21.30
C ARG A 520 34.16 -16.81 -21.46
N LEU A 521 33.16 -15.94 -21.54
CA LEU A 521 33.36 -14.48 -21.60
C LEU A 521 34.13 -13.97 -20.36
N GLN A 522 33.80 -14.47 -19.17
CA GLN A 522 34.49 -14.08 -17.94
C GLN A 522 35.94 -14.56 -17.90
N GLN A 523 36.22 -15.75 -18.43
CA GLN A 523 37.58 -16.32 -18.47
C GLN A 523 38.48 -15.63 -19.50
N MET A 524 37.97 -15.36 -20.70
CA MET A 524 38.76 -14.80 -21.82
C MET A 524 38.81 -13.26 -21.79
N GLY A 525 37.78 -12.62 -21.23
CA GLY A 525 37.53 -11.20 -21.47
C GLY A 525 36.99 -10.94 -22.89
N ARG A 526 36.43 -9.75 -23.11
CA ARG A 526 35.66 -9.43 -24.33
C ARG A 526 36.44 -9.57 -25.62
N GLU A 527 37.64 -9.01 -25.69
CA GLU A 527 38.42 -8.94 -26.93
C GLU A 527 38.88 -10.33 -27.40
N GLN A 528 39.38 -11.16 -26.47
CA GLN A 528 39.74 -12.55 -26.79
C GLN A 528 38.50 -13.40 -27.10
N PHE A 529 37.39 -13.16 -26.41
CA PHE A 529 36.13 -13.88 -26.65
C PHE A 529 35.59 -13.64 -28.06
N VAL A 530 35.57 -12.38 -28.54
CA VAL A 530 35.07 -12.09 -29.90
C VAL A 530 36.01 -12.56 -30.99
N GLN A 531 37.32 -12.51 -30.74
CA GLN A 531 38.30 -13.09 -31.66
C GLN A 531 38.16 -14.61 -31.73
N TRP A 532 38.01 -15.28 -30.59
CA TRP A 532 37.71 -16.71 -30.52
C TRP A 532 36.45 -17.05 -31.35
N LEU A 533 35.34 -16.33 -31.12
CA LEU A 533 34.10 -16.56 -31.87
C LEU A 533 34.24 -16.32 -33.38
N ARG A 534 35.11 -15.40 -33.79
CA ARG A 534 35.41 -15.13 -35.20
C ARG A 534 36.15 -16.31 -35.86
N ASP A 535 37.03 -16.97 -35.13
CA ASP A 535 37.89 -18.05 -35.62
C ASP A 535 37.24 -19.43 -35.51
N GLU A 536 36.16 -19.55 -34.73
CA GLU A 536 35.41 -20.80 -34.57
C GLU A 536 34.78 -21.30 -35.87
N LYS A 537 34.87 -22.63 -36.07
CA LYS A 537 34.27 -23.30 -37.22
C LYS A 537 32.75 -23.49 -37.06
N PRO A 538 32.22 -23.94 -35.90
CA PRO A 538 30.79 -24.09 -35.72
C PRO A 538 30.04 -22.75 -35.79
N VAL A 539 28.78 -22.80 -36.22
CA VAL A 539 27.84 -21.68 -36.02
C VAL A 539 27.16 -21.82 -34.66
N TYR A 540 26.93 -20.69 -33.98
CA TYR A 540 26.18 -20.66 -32.73
C TYR A 540 24.80 -20.02 -32.91
N PHE A 541 23.93 -20.24 -31.91
CA PHE A 541 22.53 -19.80 -31.95
C PHE A 541 22.21 -18.89 -30.78
N THR A 542 21.59 -17.74 -31.06
CA THR A 542 20.91 -16.92 -30.05
C THR A 542 19.45 -17.33 -30.01
N ASP A 543 18.90 -17.61 -28.82
CA ASP A 543 17.47 -17.87 -28.68
C ASP A 543 16.71 -16.57 -28.31
N THR A 544 15.74 -16.19 -29.14
CA THR A 544 14.92 -14.97 -29.00
C THR A 544 13.56 -15.20 -28.35
N THR A 545 13.28 -16.42 -27.88
CA THR A 545 12.00 -16.84 -27.29
C THR A 545 11.54 -15.90 -26.17
N PHE A 546 12.48 -15.38 -25.37
CA PHE A 546 12.17 -14.55 -24.19
C PHE A 546 12.00 -13.05 -24.51
N ARG A 547 12.22 -12.63 -25.78
CA ARG A 547 12.12 -11.24 -26.22
C ARG A 547 11.41 -11.10 -27.56
N ASP A 548 12.09 -11.36 -28.67
CA ASP A 548 11.59 -11.00 -30.01
C ASP A 548 10.46 -11.90 -30.49
N ALA A 549 10.49 -13.19 -30.11
CA ALA A 549 9.50 -14.15 -30.56
C ALA A 549 8.09 -13.76 -30.10
N HIS A 550 7.92 -13.55 -28.80
CA HIS A 550 6.62 -13.12 -28.24
C HIS A 550 6.32 -11.65 -28.54
N GLN A 551 7.33 -10.80 -28.76
CA GLN A 551 7.10 -9.45 -29.30
C GLN A 551 6.45 -9.50 -30.69
N SER A 552 6.84 -10.46 -31.51
CA SER A 552 6.34 -10.62 -32.88
C SER A 552 4.99 -11.34 -32.94
N LEU A 553 4.82 -12.40 -32.14
CA LEU A 553 3.63 -13.27 -32.19
C LEU A 553 2.52 -12.86 -31.23
N LEU A 554 2.88 -12.36 -30.04
CA LEU A 554 1.98 -12.25 -28.88
C LEU A 554 1.94 -10.82 -28.31
N ALA A 555 2.18 -9.81 -29.14
CA ALA A 555 2.22 -8.40 -28.75
C ALA A 555 3.07 -8.13 -27.50
N THR A 556 4.16 -8.87 -27.31
CA THR A 556 5.08 -8.75 -26.17
C THR A 556 4.46 -9.09 -24.80
N ARG A 557 3.35 -9.84 -24.76
CA ARG A 557 2.57 -10.07 -23.53
C ARG A 557 3.10 -11.19 -22.63
N VAL A 558 4.15 -11.93 -23.03
CA VAL A 558 4.67 -13.02 -22.20
C VAL A 558 5.22 -12.49 -20.87
N ARG A 559 4.77 -13.13 -19.78
CA ARG A 559 4.94 -12.66 -18.40
C ARG A 559 6.17 -13.24 -17.74
N THR A 560 6.70 -12.54 -16.74
CA THR A 560 7.91 -12.95 -16.01
C THR A 560 7.77 -14.35 -15.41
N LYS A 561 6.57 -14.67 -14.90
CA LYS A 561 6.25 -15.96 -14.29
C LYS A 561 6.48 -17.13 -15.26
N ASP A 562 6.00 -17.01 -16.50
CA ASP A 562 6.05 -18.10 -17.48
C ASP A 562 7.46 -18.24 -18.08
N LEU A 563 8.21 -17.15 -18.19
CA LEU A 563 9.63 -17.16 -18.57
C LEU A 563 10.47 -17.87 -17.50
N LEU A 564 10.27 -17.52 -16.22
CA LEU A 564 11.06 -18.06 -15.10
C LEU A 564 10.82 -19.53 -14.84
N ALA A 565 9.64 -20.06 -15.14
CA ALA A 565 9.32 -21.45 -14.90
C ALA A 565 10.28 -22.41 -15.61
N VAL A 566 10.81 -22.02 -16.78
CA VAL A 566 11.71 -22.86 -17.59
C VAL A 566 13.15 -22.36 -17.66
N ALA A 567 13.43 -21.14 -17.21
CA ALA A 567 14.74 -20.50 -17.36
C ALA A 567 15.90 -21.34 -16.78
N GLU A 568 15.74 -21.86 -15.56
CA GLU A 568 16.79 -22.68 -14.91
C GLU A 568 17.03 -24.01 -15.63
N ALA A 569 15.97 -24.72 -16.00
CA ALA A 569 16.08 -25.98 -16.72
C ALA A 569 16.73 -25.77 -18.11
N TYR A 570 16.36 -24.68 -18.80
CA TYR A 570 16.94 -24.33 -20.09
C TYR A 570 18.44 -24.08 -19.98
N ALA A 571 18.85 -23.27 -19.00
CA ALA A 571 20.26 -22.94 -18.76
C ALA A 571 21.12 -24.16 -18.37
N LYS A 572 20.54 -25.14 -17.67
CA LYS A 572 21.21 -26.40 -17.30
C LYS A 572 21.34 -27.40 -18.45
N THR A 573 20.40 -27.40 -19.39
CA THR A 573 20.28 -28.46 -20.41
C THR A 573 20.67 -28.04 -21.83
N ASN A 574 20.84 -26.74 -22.08
CA ASN A 574 21.25 -26.18 -23.37
C ASN A 574 22.42 -25.17 -23.25
N PRO A 575 23.53 -25.49 -22.55
CA PRO A 575 24.64 -24.55 -22.31
C PRO A 575 25.37 -24.08 -23.58
N GLU A 576 25.15 -24.74 -24.73
CA GLU A 576 25.80 -24.45 -26.02
C GLU A 576 25.18 -23.24 -26.76
N ILE A 577 24.01 -22.78 -26.32
CA ILE A 577 23.37 -21.56 -26.86
C ILE A 577 24.29 -20.35 -26.62
N PHE A 578 24.48 -19.54 -27.67
CA PHE A 578 25.36 -18.36 -27.63
C PHE A 578 24.89 -17.37 -26.56
N SER A 579 23.65 -16.91 -26.72
CA SER A 579 23.00 -15.98 -25.82
C SER A 579 21.48 -16.23 -25.81
N MET A 580 20.86 -15.83 -24.71
CA MET A 580 19.42 -15.71 -24.60
C MET A 580 19.06 -14.23 -24.74
N GLU A 581 18.28 -13.89 -25.75
CA GLU A 581 17.74 -12.53 -25.86
C GLU A 581 16.50 -12.40 -24.98
N VAL A 582 16.63 -11.62 -23.90
CA VAL A 582 15.64 -11.60 -22.80
C VAL A 582 15.08 -10.21 -22.50
N TRP A 583 15.62 -9.17 -23.13
CA TRP A 583 15.36 -7.79 -22.70
C TRP A 583 15.50 -6.74 -23.81
N GLY A 584 15.06 -5.52 -23.52
CA GLY A 584 15.04 -4.44 -24.51
C GLY A 584 13.93 -4.60 -25.55
N GLY A 585 13.99 -3.82 -26.63
CA GLY A 585 12.86 -3.69 -27.54
C GLY A 585 11.61 -3.21 -26.80
N ALA A 586 10.44 -3.82 -27.07
CA ALA A 586 9.17 -3.40 -26.46
C ALA A 586 8.97 -3.93 -25.02
N THR A 587 9.79 -4.88 -24.54
CA THR A 587 9.52 -5.57 -23.26
C THR A 587 9.57 -4.63 -22.06
N PHE A 588 10.36 -3.56 -22.12
CA PHE A 588 10.53 -2.64 -20.99
C PHE A 588 9.25 -1.84 -20.71
N ASP A 589 8.68 -1.20 -21.74
CA ASP A 589 7.40 -0.46 -21.66
C ASP A 589 6.24 -1.42 -21.39
N VAL A 590 6.14 -2.52 -22.15
CA VAL A 590 5.01 -3.45 -22.06
C VAL A 590 4.92 -4.13 -20.69
N ALA A 591 6.06 -4.48 -20.08
CA ALA A 591 6.07 -5.05 -18.74
C ALA A 591 5.38 -4.13 -17.73
N MET A 592 5.67 -2.83 -17.74
CA MET A 592 5.06 -1.88 -16.81
C MET A 592 3.62 -1.53 -17.20
N ARG A 593 3.40 -1.22 -18.47
CA ARG A 593 2.14 -0.67 -18.98
C ARG A 593 0.99 -1.66 -18.96
N PHE A 594 1.24 -2.89 -19.43
CA PHE A 594 0.20 -3.88 -19.70
C PHE A 594 0.26 -5.09 -18.76
N LEU A 595 1.46 -5.47 -18.33
CA LEU A 595 1.63 -6.61 -17.43
C LEU A 595 1.70 -6.17 -15.95
N HIS A 596 1.92 -4.89 -15.71
CA HIS A 596 2.12 -4.32 -14.38
C HIS A 596 3.23 -5.03 -13.58
N GLU A 597 4.33 -5.34 -14.27
CA GLU A 597 5.53 -6.01 -13.76
C GLU A 597 6.76 -5.11 -13.96
N CYS A 598 7.73 -5.17 -13.04
CA CYS A 598 8.97 -4.41 -13.16
C CYS A 598 9.93 -5.12 -14.14
N PRO A 599 10.35 -4.46 -15.25
CA PRO A 599 11.27 -5.07 -16.20
C PRO A 599 12.63 -5.36 -15.57
N TRP A 600 13.13 -4.49 -14.67
CA TRP A 600 14.42 -4.70 -13.99
C TRP A 600 14.40 -5.95 -13.13
N ARG A 601 13.27 -6.18 -12.44
CA ARG A 601 13.08 -7.36 -11.62
C ARG A 601 13.07 -8.63 -12.49
N ARG A 602 12.42 -8.59 -13.64
CA ARG A 602 12.46 -9.69 -14.64
C ARG A 602 13.90 -10.03 -15.02
N LEU A 603 14.72 -9.03 -15.37
CA LEU A 603 16.13 -9.23 -15.70
C LEU A 603 16.92 -9.86 -14.56
N GLN A 604 16.82 -9.33 -13.34
CA GLN A 604 17.52 -9.87 -12.17
C GLN A 604 17.14 -11.33 -11.87
N LEU A 605 15.86 -11.67 -12.01
CA LEU A 605 15.37 -13.03 -11.80
C LEU A 605 15.88 -13.99 -12.89
N LEU A 606 15.86 -13.56 -14.15
CA LEU A 606 16.39 -14.35 -15.27
C LEU A 606 17.91 -14.54 -15.15
N ARG A 607 18.66 -13.48 -14.82
CA ARG A 607 20.11 -13.57 -14.56
C ARG A 607 20.45 -14.60 -13.50
N LYS A 608 19.65 -14.64 -12.42
CA LYS A 608 19.81 -15.62 -11.34
C LYS A 608 19.48 -17.04 -11.81
N ALA A 609 18.46 -17.21 -12.65
CA ALA A 609 18.03 -18.51 -13.14
C ALA A 609 18.93 -19.05 -14.27
N MET A 610 19.64 -18.17 -15.00
CA MET A 610 20.45 -18.55 -16.16
C MET A 610 21.91 -18.08 -16.02
N PRO A 611 22.63 -18.38 -14.92
CA PRO A 611 23.92 -17.76 -14.57
C PRO A 611 25.09 -18.06 -15.53
N ASN A 612 25.01 -19.14 -16.31
CA ASN A 612 26.03 -19.59 -17.26
C ASN A 612 25.80 -19.09 -18.72
N MET A 613 24.65 -18.47 -19.01
CA MET A 613 24.31 -17.98 -20.35
C MET A 613 24.59 -16.49 -20.52
N LEU A 614 24.96 -16.05 -21.72
CA LEU A 614 24.98 -14.63 -22.04
C LEU A 614 23.54 -14.12 -22.15
N LEU A 615 23.21 -13.05 -21.44
CA LEU A 615 21.92 -12.37 -21.61
C LEU A 615 22.07 -11.20 -22.57
N GLN A 616 21.29 -11.24 -23.64
CA GLN A 616 21.31 -10.23 -24.69
C GLN A 616 20.08 -9.30 -24.58
N MET A 617 20.28 -8.02 -24.89
CA MET A 617 19.19 -7.08 -25.10
C MET A 617 19.28 -6.37 -26.45
N LEU A 618 18.12 -5.98 -26.97
CA LEU A 618 18.01 -5.03 -28.08
C LEU A 618 17.98 -3.59 -27.54
N PHE A 619 18.91 -2.76 -27.99
CA PHE A 619 19.12 -1.40 -27.49
C PHE A 619 19.16 -0.39 -28.64
N ARG A 620 18.38 0.69 -28.58
CA ARG A 620 18.44 1.75 -29.59
C ARG A 620 19.51 2.78 -29.20
N GLY A 621 20.45 3.06 -30.10
CA GLY A 621 21.64 3.88 -29.81
C GLY A 621 21.34 5.23 -29.17
N SER A 622 20.38 5.97 -29.72
CA SER A 622 19.99 7.31 -29.28
C SER A 622 18.95 7.33 -28.16
N ASN A 623 18.13 6.29 -28.02
CA ASN A 623 16.95 6.35 -27.14
C ASN A 623 16.89 5.22 -26.10
N ALA A 624 17.92 4.38 -26.00
CA ALA A 624 17.92 3.18 -25.16
C ALA A 624 16.72 2.26 -25.43
N VAL A 625 15.73 2.30 -24.54
CA VAL A 625 14.47 1.56 -24.62
C VAL A 625 13.26 2.45 -24.85
N GLY A 626 13.44 3.78 -24.87
CA GLY A 626 12.38 4.77 -24.97
C GLY A 626 12.02 5.21 -26.40
N TYR A 627 11.18 6.25 -26.48
CA TYR A 627 10.65 6.78 -27.75
C TYR A 627 11.18 8.17 -28.13
N SER A 628 11.93 8.83 -27.25
CA SER A 628 12.48 10.18 -27.46
C SER A 628 14.00 10.19 -27.33
N ALA A 629 14.68 11.20 -27.87
CA ALA A 629 16.12 11.38 -27.63
C ALA A 629 16.35 11.71 -26.14
N TYR A 630 17.44 11.20 -25.56
CA TYR A 630 17.81 11.40 -24.16
C TYR A 630 19.24 11.96 -24.02
N PRO A 631 19.55 12.70 -22.95
CA PRO A 631 20.92 13.13 -22.67
C PRO A 631 21.91 11.95 -22.63
N GLU A 632 23.12 12.16 -23.13
CA GLU A 632 24.13 11.09 -23.20
C GLU A 632 24.45 10.45 -21.84
N ASN A 633 24.46 11.24 -20.76
CA ASN A 633 24.73 10.72 -19.42
C ASN A 633 23.62 9.80 -18.90
N LEU A 634 22.36 10.01 -19.32
CA LEU A 634 21.24 9.11 -19.00
C LEU A 634 21.35 7.79 -19.76
N ILE A 635 21.75 7.83 -21.03
CA ILE A 635 22.02 6.61 -21.83
C ILE A 635 23.16 5.81 -21.19
N ALA A 636 24.25 6.48 -20.80
CA ALA A 636 25.41 5.83 -20.22
C ALA A 636 25.08 5.14 -18.89
N ILE A 637 24.40 5.82 -17.95
CA ILE A 637 24.01 5.20 -16.67
C ILE A 637 23.01 4.06 -16.86
N PHE A 638 22.13 4.14 -17.86
CA PHE A 638 21.21 3.04 -18.16
C PHE A 638 21.98 1.80 -18.62
N ILE A 639 22.98 1.96 -19.50
CA ILE A 639 23.84 0.87 -19.97
C ILE A 639 24.60 0.24 -18.79
N GLU A 640 25.20 1.07 -17.93
CA GLU A 640 25.90 0.61 -16.72
C GLU A 640 24.97 -0.23 -15.83
N LYS A 641 23.78 0.29 -15.51
CA LYS A 641 22.82 -0.42 -14.67
C LYS A 641 22.24 -1.67 -15.34
N ALA A 642 22.04 -1.68 -16.66
CA ALA A 642 21.65 -2.89 -17.38
C ALA A 642 22.74 -3.98 -17.31
N ALA A 643 24.00 -3.60 -17.46
CA ALA A 643 25.13 -4.53 -17.36
C ALA A 643 25.30 -5.07 -15.92
N GLU A 644 25.26 -4.20 -14.90
CA GLU A 644 25.33 -4.58 -13.49
C GLU A 644 24.22 -5.57 -13.09
N ASN A 645 23.02 -5.44 -13.68
CA ASN A 645 21.87 -6.30 -13.37
C ASN A 645 21.79 -7.57 -14.22
N GLY A 646 22.66 -7.73 -15.23
CA GLY A 646 22.88 -9.02 -15.87
C GLY A 646 22.96 -9.04 -17.39
N ILE A 647 22.84 -7.91 -18.09
CA ILE A 647 23.02 -7.87 -19.55
C ILE A 647 24.51 -8.02 -19.90
N ASP A 648 24.78 -8.95 -20.81
CA ASP A 648 26.12 -9.27 -21.28
C ASP A 648 26.35 -8.84 -22.74
N VAL A 649 25.30 -8.76 -23.55
CA VAL A 649 25.37 -8.36 -24.95
C VAL A 649 24.36 -7.26 -25.23
N PHE A 650 24.85 -6.10 -25.64
CA PHE A 650 24.04 -4.98 -26.09
C PHE A 650 24.01 -4.98 -27.62
N ARG A 651 22.89 -5.40 -28.22
CA ARG A 651 22.67 -5.23 -29.65
C ARG A 651 22.21 -3.80 -29.92
N ILE A 652 23.15 -2.94 -30.30
CA ILE A 652 22.94 -1.51 -30.51
C ILE A 652 22.57 -1.27 -31.97
N PHE A 653 21.39 -0.71 -32.22
CA PHE A 653 20.93 -0.35 -33.56
C PHE A 653 20.42 1.08 -33.61
N ASP A 654 20.37 1.65 -34.81
CA ASP A 654 19.65 2.89 -35.11
C ASP A 654 18.57 2.63 -36.17
N SER A 655 17.45 3.36 -36.08
CA SER A 655 16.30 3.13 -36.96
C SER A 655 16.51 3.58 -38.40
N LEU A 656 17.57 4.36 -38.67
CA LEU A 656 17.96 4.87 -39.97
C LEU A 656 19.37 4.43 -40.38
N ASN A 657 19.99 3.50 -39.64
CA ASN A 657 21.41 3.11 -39.74
C ASN A 657 22.38 4.29 -39.57
N TRP A 658 22.03 5.27 -38.76
CA TRP A 658 22.87 6.43 -38.50
C TRP A 658 23.94 6.11 -37.45
N VAL A 659 25.19 5.99 -37.89
CA VAL A 659 26.33 5.57 -37.04
C VAL A 659 26.57 6.55 -35.89
N GLU A 660 26.39 7.84 -36.16
CA GLU A 660 26.55 8.93 -35.21
C GLU A 660 25.63 8.78 -33.98
N ALA A 661 24.43 8.21 -34.17
CA ALA A 661 23.51 7.90 -33.08
C ALA A 661 23.88 6.62 -32.30
N MET A 662 24.66 5.71 -32.89
CA MET A 662 25.07 4.46 -32.25
C MET A 662 26.43 4.58 -31.54
N ALA A 663 27.35 5.38 -32.09
CA ALA A 663 28.73 5.47 -31.62
C ALA A 663 28.86 5.82 -30.11
N PRO A 664 28.07 6.76 -29.53
CA PRO A 664 28.11 7.02 -28.09
C PRO A 664 27.78 5.78 -27.24
N SER A 665 26.73 5.05 -27.62
CA SER A 665 26.30 3.84 -26.90
C SER A 665 27.32 2.69 -27.04
N ILE A 666 27.94 2.52 -28.21
CA ILE A 666 29.02 1.55 -28.41
C ILE A 666 30.20 1.87 -27.47
N ARG A 667 30.59 3.14 -27.44
CA ARG A 667 31.63 3.66 -26.54
C ARG A 667 31.29 3.43 -25.07
N PHE A 668 30.07 3.75 -24.63
CA PHE A 668 29.67 3.55 -23.24
C PHE A 668 29.69 2.07 -22.81
N VAL A 669 29.24 1.15 -23.67
CA VAL A 669 29.37 -0.29 -23.39
C VAL A 669 30.84 -0.69 -23.27
N ARG A 670 31.71 -0.23 -24.18
CA ARG A 670 33.16 -0.48 -24.11
C ARG A 670 33.80 0.05 -22.84
N GLU A 671 33.61 1.33 -22.54
CA GLU A 671 34.37 2.07 -21.54
C GLU A 671 33.84 1.88 -20.11
N ARG A 672 32.53 1.66 -19.96
CA ARG A 672 31.87 1.68 -18.64
C ARG A 672 31.37 0.31 -18.16
N THR A 673 31.51 -0.72 -18.98
CA THR A 673 31.04 -2.07 -18.64
C THR A 673 32.03 -3.13 -19.09
N ASN A 674 31.81 -4.37 -18.65
CA ASN A 674 32.48 -5.57 -19.19
C ASN A 674 31.60 -6.35 -20.18
N ALA A 675 30.56 -5.71 -20.73
CA ALA A 675 29.63 -6.31 -21.69
C ALA A 675 30.05 -6.09 -23.14
N ILE A 676 29.48 -6.88 -24.05
CA ILE A 676 29.78 -6.87 -25.49
C ILE A 676 28.89 -5.85 -26.21
N ALA A 677 29.51 -4.90 -26.90
CA ALA A 677 28.82 -4.02 -27.84
C ALA A 677 28.71 -4.71 -29.21
N GLN A 678 27.49 -5.14 -29.57
CA GLN A 678 27.18 -5.71 -30.88
C GLN A 678 26.45 -4.63 -31.71
N ALA A 679 27.15 -4.00 -32.64
CA ALA A 679 26.57 -2.96 -33.49
C ALA A 679 25.75 -3.59 -34.62
N ALA A 680 24.54 -3.12 -34.85
CA ALA A 680 23.60 -3.72 -35.78
C ALA A 680 23.29 -2.80 -36.97
N ILE A 681 23.42 -3.34 -38.19
CA ILE A 681 22.96 -2.72 -39.42
C ILE A 681 21.57 -3.28 -39.74
N SER A 682 20.56 -2.42 -39.79
CA SER A 682 19.21 -2.80 -40.20
C SER A 682 19.17 -3.01 -41.71
N TYR A 683 18.76 -4.20 -42.15
CA TYR A 683 18.70 -4.56 -43.58
C TYR A 683 17.38 -4.11 -44.21
N THR A 684 17.44 -3.49 -45.38
CA THR A 684 16.28 -3.08 -46.19
C THR A 684 16.61 -3.14 -47.68
N GLY A 685 15.59 -3.20 -48.53
CA GLY A 685 15.80 -3.35 -49.97
C GLY A 685 16.34 -4.74 -50.35
N ASP A 686 17.09 -4.81 -51.44
CA ASP A 686 17.67 -6.06 -51.95
C ASP A 686 19.03 -5.78 -52.60
N VAL A 687 20.11 -6.34 -52.05
CA VAL A 687 21.48 -6.12 -52.54
C VAL A 687 21.72 -6.71 -53.92
N LEU A 688 20.87 -7.63 -54.38
CA LEU A 688 20.91 -8.23 -55.71
C LEU A 688 19.99 -7.50 -56.71
N ARG A 689 19.30 -6.42 -56.29
CA ARG A 689 18.39 -5.67 -57.17
C ARG A 689 19.18 -5.02 -58.32
N PRO A 690 18.83 -5.31 -59.59
CA PRO A 690 19.46 -4.64 -60.74
C PRO A 690 18.96 -3.20 -60.89
N GLY A 691 19.80 -2.30 -61.43
CA GLY A 691 19.43 -0.91 -61.73
C GLY A 691 19.68 0.08 -60.59
N ASN A 692 18.80 1.09 -60.43
CA ASN A 692 18.93 2.14 -59.41
C ASN A 692 18.61 1.56 -58.01
N ASN A 693 19.65 1.09 -57.31
CA ASN A 693 19.57 0.51 -55.97
C ASN A 693 20.21 1.46 -54.94
N LYS A 694 19.41 2.01 -54.03
CA LYS A 694 19.90 2.90 -52.95
C LYS A 694 20.73 2.13 -51.91
N TYR A 695 20.33 0.89 -51.60
CA TYR A 695 20.90 0.05 -50.54
C TYR A 695 21.78 -1.04 -51.15
N THR A 696 22.92 -0.61 -51.69
CA THR A 696 23.89 -1.49 -52.38
C THR A 696 24.73 -2.33 -51.42
N LEU A 697 25.43 -3.33 -51.95
CA LEU A 697 26.42 -4.08 -51.17
C LEU A 697 27.49 -3.16 -50.54
N GLN A 698 27.93 -2.15 -51.30
CA GLN A 698 28.91 -1.16 -50.84
C GLN A 698 28.41 -0.39 -49.62
N TYR A 699 27.16 0.06 -49.63
CA TYR A 699 26.52 0.73 -48.50
C TYR A 699 26.64 -0.09 -47.20
N TYR A 700 26.35 -1.39 -47.26
CA TYR A 700 26.45 -2.27 -46.10
C TYR A 700 27.91 -2.47 -45.65
N THR A 701 28.86 -2.65 -46.58
CA THR A 701 30.28 -2.81 -46.21
C THR A 701 30.89 -1.54 -45.64
N ASP A 702 30.47 -0.36 -46.09
CA ASP A 702 30.96 0.91 -45.56
C ASP A 702 30.41 1.18 -44.16
N LEU A 703 29.13 0.89 -43.92
CA LEU A 703 28.57 0.93 -42.57
C LEU A 703 29.29 -0.03 -41.63
N ALA A 704 29.60 -1.24 -42.08
CA ALA A 704 30.32 -2.22 -41.28
C ALA A 704 31.69 -1.71 -40.82
N ARG A 705 32.48 -1.14 -41.74
CA ARG A 705 33.79 -0.53 -41.41
C ARG A 705 33.64 0.61 -40.41
N ARG A 706 32.67 1.51 -40.64
CA ARG A 706 32.41 2.63 -39.73
C ARG A 706 32.01 2.18 -38.32
N LEU A 707 31.30 1.07 -38.18
CA LEU A 707 30.91 0.51 -36.88
C LEU A 707 32.07 -0.22 -36.19
N GLU A 708 32.94 -0.87 -36.96
CA GLU A 708 34.21 -1.41 -36.44
C GLU A 708 35.11 -0.29 -35.93
N ASP A 709 35.27 0.80 -36.70
CA ASP A 709 36.02 1.99 -36.29
C ASP A 709 35.43 2.66 -35.03
N ALA A 710 34.11 2.59 -34.84
CA ALA A 710 33.43 3.06 -33.62
C ALA A 710 33.69 2.14 -32.40
N GLY A 711 34.38 1.01 -32.59
CA GLY A 711 34.80 0.08 -31.53
C GLY A 711 33.84 -1.07 -31.26
N ALA A 712 32.90 -1.36 -32.16
CA ALA A 712 32.02 -2.52 -32.00
C ALA A 712 32.84 -3.81 -31.83
N HIS A 713 32.43 -4.69 -30.90
CA HIS A 713 33.09 -5.99 -30.71
C HIS A 713 32.52 -7.06 -31.65
N MET A 714 31.29 -6.86 -32.12
CA MET A 714 30.57 -7.75 -33.03
C MET A 714 29.72 -6.92 -34.00
N LEU A 715 29.49 -7.45 -35.19
CA LEU A 715 28.60 -6.85 -36.18
C LEU A 715 27.34 -7.72 -36.33
N ALA A 716 26.16 -7.12 -36.23
CA ALA A 716 24.89 -7.78 -36.51
C ALA A 716 24.26 -7.23 -37.81
N VAL A 717 23.73 -8.12 -38.64
CA VAL A 717 22.77 -7.77 -39.69
C VAL A 717 21.38 -8.03 -39.13
N LYS A 718 20.62 -6.95 -38.91
CA LYS A 718 19.25 -7.01 -38.41
C LYS A 718 18.28 -6.88 -39.57
N ASP A 719 17.85 -8.00 -40.11
CA ASP A 719 16.77 -8.09 -41.08
C ASP A 719 15.41 -8.16 -40.36
N MET A 720 14.93 -7.00 -39.90
CA MET A 720 13.73 -6.86 -39.07
C MET A 720 12.41 -7.25 -39.74
N ALA A 721 12.39 -7.37 -41.07
CA ALA A 721 11.20 -7.70 -41.84
C ALA A 721 11.27 -9.08 -42.50
N GLY A 722 12.46 -9.69 -42.61
CA GLY A 722 12.61 -10.95 -43.33
C GLY A 722 12.82 -10.76 -44.83
N LEU A 723 13.52 -9.70 -45.23
CA LEU A 723 13.75 -9.32 -46.62
C LEU A 723 14.96 -10.02 -47.24
N LEU A 724 15.91 -10.47 -46.42
CA LEU A 724 17.16 -11.03 -46.91
C LEU A 724 16.91 -12.41 -47.53
N LYS A 725 16.94 -12.46 -48.86
CA LYS A 725 16.80 -13.69 -49.64
C LYS A 725 18.04 -14.59 -49.48
N PRO A 726 17.92 -15.91 -49.71
CA PRO A 726 19.04 -16.83 -49.49
C PRO A 726 20.33 -16.48 -50.25
N GLU A 727 20.23 -16.23 -51.56
CA GLU A 727 21.41 -15.85 -52.36
C GLU A 727 21.96 -14.47 -51.99
N ALA A 728 21.07 -13.53 -51.61
CA ALA A 728 21.47 -12.22 -51.12
C ALA A 728 22.24 -12.34 -49.79
N ALA A 729 21.87 -13.30 -48.92
CA ALA A 729 22.58 -13.57 -47.69
C ALA A 729 23.98 -14.12 -47.93
N ALA A 730 24.16 -15.05 -48.88
CA ALA A 730 25.47 -15.58 -49.22
C ALA A 730 26.43 -14.45 -49.65
N VAL A 731 25.96 -13.57 -50.54
CA VAL A 731 26.74 -12.43 -51.04
C VAL A 731 27.02 -11.41 -49.93
N LEU A 732 25.99 -10.99 -49.18
CA LEU A 732 26.13 -9.97 -48.15
C LEU A 732 27.04 -10.44 -47.02
N ILE A 733 26.83 -11.63 -46.49
CA ILE A 733 27.61 -12.16 -45.36
C ILE A 733 29.07 -12.36 -45.79
N GLY A 734 29.32 -12.92 -46.98
CA GLY A 734 30.68 -13.07 -47.51
C GLY A 734 31.39 -11.72 -47.57
N ALA A 735 30.78 -10.71 -48.19
CA ALA A 735 31.35 -9.38 -48.33
C ALA A 735 31.59 -8.68 -46.98
N LEU A 736 30.67 -8.82 -46.02
CA LEU A 736 30.86 -8.26 -44.68
C LEU A 736 32.02 -8.92 -43.94
N ARG A 737 32.18 -10.24 -44.05
CA ARG A 737 33.30 -10.96 -43.42
C ARG A 737 34.65 -10.58 -44.01
N GLU A 738 34.70 -10.19 -45.28
CA GLU A 738 35.90 -9.66 -45.92
C GLU A 738 36.16 -8.21 -45.53
N ALA A 739 35.10 -7.41 -45.36
CA ALA A 739 35.21 -5.98 -45.08
C ALA A 739 35.65 -5.64 -43.64
N VAL A 740 35.31 -6.49 -42.65
CA VAL A 740 35.62 -6.27 -41.22
C VAL A 740 36.21 -7.52 -40.55
N ARG A 741 36.93 -7.32 -39.44
CA ARG A 741 37.49 -8.43 -38.63
C ARG A 741 36.49 -8.99 -37.62
N LEU A 742 35.41 -8.26 -37.36
CA LEU A 742 34.39 -8.64 -36.38
C LEU A 742 33.68 -9.96 -36.73
N PRO A 743 33.26 -10.76 -35.74
CA PRO A 743 32.30 -11.83 -35.96
C PRO A 743 30.96 -11.22 -36.44
N VAL A 744 30.37 -11.84 -37.45
CA VAL A 744 29.11 -11.40 -38.06
C VAL A 744 27.96 -12.25 -37.52
N VAL A 745 26.90 -11.59 -37.08
CA VAL A 745 25.67 -12.18 -36.55
C VAL A 745 24.52 -11.87 -37.48
N LEU A 746 23.67 -12.85 -37.80
CA LEU A 746 22.50 -12.63 -38.62
C LEU A 746 21.20 -12.84 -37.84
N HIS A 747 20.39 -11.80 -37.82
CA HIS A 747 19.05 -11.79 -37.26
C HIS A 747 18.06 -11.58 -38.40
N THR A 748 17.09 -12.48 -38.56
CA THR A 748 15.98 -12.32 -39.54
C THR A 748 14.66 -12.80 -38.95
N HIS A 749 13.56 -12.48 -39.64
CA HIS A 749 12.22 -12.95 -39.33
C HIS A 749 11.71 -13.87 -40.44
N ASP A 750 11.01 -14.94 -40.09
CA ASP A 750 10.52 -15.96 -41.02
C ASP A 750 9.21 -15.57 -41.72
N THR A 751 8.98 -14.27 -41.92
CA THR A 751 7.71 -13.72 -42.40
C THR A 751 7.34 -14.26 -43.78
N ALA A 752 8.35 -14.53 -44.63
CA ALA A 752 8.14 -15.13 -45.95
C ALA A 752 8.06 -16.67 -45.90
N GLY A 753 8.39 -17.29 -44.76
CA GLY A 753 8.40 -18.75 -44.56
C GLY A 753 9.58 -19.47 -45.21
N VAL A 754 10.64 -18.75 -45.59
CA VAL A 754 11.81 -19.31 -46.29
C VAL A 754 13.15 -18.91 -45.66
N GLN A 755 13.14 -18.24 -44.51
CA GLN A 755 14.34 -17.65 -43.93
C GLN A 755 15.25 -18.68 -43.26
N SER A 756 14.75 -19.89 -43.01
CA SER A 756 15.63 -21.02 -42.68
C SER A 756 16.64 -21.30 -43.80
N ALA A 757 16.26 -21.13 -45.09
CA ALA A 757 17.17 -21.25 -46.22
C ALA A 757 18.17 -20.07 -46.26
N THR A 758 17.72 -18.86 -45.89
CA THR A 758 18.60 -17.69 -45.69
C THR A 758 19.67 -17.98 -44.65
N TYR A 759 19.33 -18.64 -43.54
CA TYR A 759 20.31 -19.05 -42.55
C TYR A 759 21.30 -20.08 -43.06
N LEU A 760 20.86 -21.12 -43.77
CA LEU A 760 21.77 -22.10 -44.37
C LEU A 760 22.80 -21.42 -45.29
N LYS A 761 22.35 -20.51 -46.16
CA LYS A 761 23.26 -19.76 -47.04
C LYS A 761 24.20 -18.83 -46.29
N ALA A 762 23.74 -18.16 -45.23
CA ALA A 762 24.60 -17.37 -44.35
C ALA A 762 25.63 -18.22 -43.59
N ILE A 763 25.25 -19.42 -43.15
CA ILE A 763 26.11 -20.40 -42.48
C ILE A 763 27.19 -20.89 -43.45
N GLU A 764 26.83 -21.24 -44.67
CA GLU A 764 27.78 -21.59 -45.75
C GLU A 764 28.76 -20.43 -46.02
N ALA A 765 28.26 -19.18 -46.02
CA ALA A 765 29.07 -17.97 -46.21
C ALA A 765 29.92 -17.56 -44.99
N GLY A 766 29.81 -18.27 -43.86
CA GLY A 766 30.71 -18.06 -42.72
C GLY A 766 30.15 -17.24 -41.55
N VAL A 767 28.84 -16.98 -41.47
CA VAL A 767 28.24 -16.27 -40.31
C VAL A 767 28.62 -16.97 -38.99
N SER A 768 28.85 -16.20 -37.93
CA SER A 768 29.29 -16.72 -36.61
C SER A 768 28.11 -17.12 -35.74
N VAL A 769 27.04 -16.32 -35.73
CA VAL A 769 25.85 -16.55 -34.92
C VAL A 769 24.59 -16.25 -35.72
N VAL A 770 23.54 -17.07 -35.55
CA VAL A 770 22.19 -16.78 -36.07
C VAL A 770 21.17 -16.73 -34.94
N ASP A 771 20.16 -15.88 -35.08
CA ASP A 771 19.07 -15.78 -34.10
C ASP A 771 17.93 -16.74 -34.44
N THR A 772 17.38 -17.42 -33.45
CA THR A 772 16.31 -18.42 -33.65
C THR A 772 15.32 -18.37 -32.49
N ALA A 773 14.15 -18.96 -32.67
CA ALA A 773 13.18 -19.13 -31.57
C ALA A 773 12.83 -20.60 -31.40
N ILE A 774 12.45 -21.00 -30.19
CA ILE A 774 11.95 -22.34 -29.90
C ILE A 774 10.75 -22.64 -30.80
N ALA A 775 10.58 -23.91 -31.22
CA ALA A 775 9.66 -24.26 -32.29
C ALA A 775 8.22 -23.69 -32.12
N SER A 776 7.62 -23.81 -30.94
CA SER A 776 6.26 -23.32 -30.65
C SER A 776 6.09 -21.79 -30.62
N LEU A 777 7.19 -21.03 -30.62
CA LEU A 777 7.21 -19.57 -30.74
C LEU A 777 8.04 -19.08 -31.94
N SER A 778 8.25 -19.95 -32.93
CA SER A 778 8.97 -19.63 -34.17
C SER A 778 8.04 -19.49 -35.38
N GLY A 779 8.60 -19.07 -36.52
CA GLY A 779 7.89 -18.95 -37.79
C GLY A 779 6.99 -17.72 -37.87
N LEU A 780 6.33 -17.53 -39.03
CA LEU A 780 5.50 -16.35 -39.31
C LEU A 780 6.31 -15.08 -39.09
N THR A 781 5.81 -14.12 -38.33
CA THR A 781 6.54 -12.89 -37.99
C THR A 781 7.66 -13.10 -36.96
N SER A 782 7.83 -14.30 -36.38
CA SER A 782 8.92 -14.63 -35.45
C SER A 782 10.21 -15.03 -36.18
N GLN A 783 11.25 -15.39 -35.44
CA GLN A 783 12.48 -15.97 -35.98
C GLN A 783 12.26 -17.38 -36.57
N PRO A 784 13.16 -17.82 -37.47
CA PRO A 784 13.23 -19.22 -37.90
C PRO A 784 13.35 -20.22 -36.73
N ASN A 785 12.86 -21.43 -36.99
CA ASN A 785 12.68 -22.49 -35.99
C ASN A 785 14.03 -23.09 -35.52
N LEU A 786 14.37 -22.89 -34.25
CA LEU A 786 15.59 -23.41 -33.62
C LEU A 786 15.66 -24.93 -33.72
N ASN A 787 14.64 -25.64 -33.23
CA ASN A 787 14.63 -27.11 -33.16
C ASN A 787 14.88 -27.75 -34.53
N SER A 788 14.21 -27.23 -35.57
CA SER A 788 14.34 -27.71 -36.94
C SER A 788 15.72 -27.39 -37.51
N LEU A 789 16.24 -26.18 -37.25
CA LEU A 789 17.57 -25.80 -37.69
C LEU A 789 18.65 -26.67 -37.02
N ILE A 790 18.53 -26.97 -35.73
CA ILE A 790 19.43 -27.91 -35.05
C ILE A 790 19.35 -29.31 -35.67
N ALA A 791 18.15 -29.82 -35.95
CA ALA A 791 17.97 -31.13 -36.56
C ALA A 791 18.64 -31.25 -37.94
N ILE A 792 18.53 -30.21 -38.79
CA ILE A 792 19.17 -30.23 -40.12
C ILE A 792 20.67 -29.95 -40.08
N MET A 793 21.16 -29.33 -39.00
CA MET A 793 22.58 -29.08 -38.81
C MET A 793 23.33 -30.32 -38.28
N ASP A 794 22.62 -31.39 -37.92
CA ASP A 794 23.23 -32.67 -37.58
C ASP A 794 23.97 -33.23 -38.80
N GLY A 795 25.26 -33.53 -38.63
CA GLY A 795 26.17 -33.91 -39.72
C GLY A 795 26.66 -32.75 -40.62
N HIS A 796 26.18 -31.51 -40.44
CA HIS A 796 26.66 -30.36 -41.21
C HIS A 796 28.10 -29.95 -40.77
N PRO A 797 29.01 -29.54 -41.69
CA PRO A 797 30.41 -29.22 -41.34
C PRO A 797 30.62 -28.09 -40.33
N ARG A 798 29.61 -27.22 -40.17
CA ARG A 798 29.57 -26.13 -39.19
C ARG A 798 28.54 -26.36 -38.08
N GLY A 799 27.93 -27.54 -38.01
CA GLY A 799 27.01 -27.92 -36.93
C GLY A 799 27.74 -28.19 -35.62
N GLN A 800 27.03 -28.06 -34.51
CA GLN A 800 27.48 -28.48 -33.19
C GLN A 800 26.45 -29.42 -32.56
N GLN A 801 26.89 -30.32 -31.70
CA GLN A 801 26.00 -31.22 -30.98
C GLN A 801 25.16 -30.42 -29.98
N MET A 802 23.85 -30.53 -30.06
CA MET A 802 22.91 -29.87 -29.15
C MET A 802 21.84 -30.85 -28.65
N ASN A 803 21.27 -30.56 -27.48
CA ASN A 803 20.26 -31.41 -26.86
C ASN A 803 18.86 -31.18 -27.45
N LEU A 804 18.62 -31.70 -28.66
CA LEU A 804 17.33 -31.54 -29.36
C LEU A 804 16.14 -32.08 -28.54
N ALA A 805 16.35 -33.15 -27.75
CA ALA A 805 15.30 -33.69 -26.88
C ALA A 805 14.88 -32.67 -25.80
N SER A 806 15.83 -31.98 -25.16
CA SER A 806 15.53 -30.88 -24.23
C SER A 806 14.81 -29.74 -24.93
N LEU A 807 15.30 -29.30 -26.11
CA LEU A 807 14.65 -28.22 -26.87
C LEU A 807 13.20 -28.57 -27.23
N ASN A 808 12.90 -29.83 -27.56
CA ASN A 808 11.53 -30.27 -27.82
C ASN A 808 10.66 -30.23 -26.56
N GLN A 809 11.18 -30.62 -25.39
CA GLN A 809 10.45 -30.49 -24.13
C GLN A 809 10.13 -29.03 -23.79
N HIS A 810 11.08 -28.12 -24.01
CA HIS A 810 10.85 -26.68 -23.85
C HIS A 810 9.84 -26.15 -24.86
N SER A 811 9.86 -26.64 -26.11
CA SER A 811 8.84 -26.30 -27.10
C SER A 811 7.44 -26.72 -26.66
N ASN A 812 7.27 -27.93 -26.11
CA ASN A 812 5.98 -28.42 -25.61
C ASN A 812 5.45 -27.53 -24.47
N TYR A 813 6.31 -27.12 -23.54
CA TYR A 813 5.93 -26.14 -22.51
C TYR A 813 5.41 -24.84 -23.13
N TRP A 814 6.15 -24.27 -24.09
CA TRP A 814 5.77 -23.02 -24.74
C TRP A 814 4.52 -23.16 -25.60
N GLU A 815 4.24 -24.34 -26.17
CA GLU A 815 3.01 -24.64 -26.89
C GLU A 815 1.78 -24.56 -25.97
N ASP A 816 1.87 -25.11 -24.76
CA ASP A 816 0.82 -25.02 -23.75
C ASP A 816 0.66 -23.59 -23.22
N VAL A 817 1.76 -22.92 -22.89
CA VAL A 817 1.74 -21.54 -22.39
C VAL A 817 1.19 -20.55 -23.41
N ARG A 818 1.51 -20.73 -24.70
CA ARG A 818 1.01 -19.86 -25.77
C ARG A 818 -0.51 -19.81 -25.81
N GLU A 819 -1.21 -20.88 -25.42
CA GLU A 819 -2.67 -20.86 -25.33
C GLU A 819 -3.21 -19.80 -24.37
N TYR A 820 -2.47 -19.49 -23.30
CA TYR A 820 -2.87 -18.44 -22.35
C TYR A 820 -2.95 -17.06 -23.00
N TYR A 821 -2.19 -16.86 -24.08
CA TYR A 821 -2.01 -15.61 -24.79
C TYR A 821 -2.81 -15.52 -26.09
N TYR A 822 -3.75 -16.44 -26.33
CA TYR A 822 -4.54 -16.48 -27.57
C TYR A 822 -5.19 -15.13 -27.98
N PRO A 823 -5.62 -14.21 -27.08
CA PRO A 823 -6.19 -12.92 -27.50
C PRO A 823 -5.18 -11.97 -28.14
N PHE A 824 -3.88 -12.27 -28.02
CA PHE A 824 -2.79 -11.42 -28.47
C PHE A 824 -2.06 -11.98 -29.71
N GLU A 825 -2.55 -13.05 -30.30
CA GLU A 825 -2.02 -13.63 -31.53
C GLU A 825 -2.11 -12.65 -32.70
N SER A 826 -1.17 -12.74 -33.65
CA SER A 826 -1.10 -11.84 -34.82
C SER A 826 -2.15 -12.10 -35.90
N ASP A 827 -2.97 -13.16 -35.76
CA ASP A 827 -3.88 -13.74 -36.76
C ASP A 827 -3.22 -14.23 -38.07
N MET A 828 -1.90 -14.14 -38.19
CA MET A 828 -1.18 -14.68 -39.34
C MET A 828 -1.14 -16.22 -39.25
N LYS A 829 -1.64 -16.89 -40.29
CA LYS A 829 -1.71 -18.37 -40.33
C LYS A 829 -0.57 -19.02 -41.12
N ALA A 830 0.08 -18.27 -42.01
CA ALA A 830 1.17 -18.74 -42.87
C ALA A 830 2.07 -17.57 -43.27
N GLY A 831 3.28 -17.85 -43.75
CA GLY A 831 4.18 -16.86 -44.31
C GLY A 831 3.61 -16.18 -45.57
N THR A 832 4.14 -15.02 -45.93
CA THR A 832 3.69 -14.23 -47.10
C THR A 832 4.84 -13.58 -47.85
N ALA A 833 4.82 -13.69 -49.18
CA ALA A 833 5.77 -13.01 -50.06
C ALA A 833 5.49 -11.50 -50.21
N GLN A 834 4.29 -11.02 -49.83
CA GLN A 834 3.95 -9.58 -49.86
C GLN A 834 4.91 -8.73 -49.01
N ILE A 835 5.63 -9.35 -48.07
CA ILE A 835 6.65 -8.69 -47.26
C ILE A 835 7.75 -8.03 -48.11
N TYR A 836 8.08 -8.61 -49.27
CA TYR A 836 9.07 -8.03 -50.20
C TYR A 836 8.56 -6.79 -50.94
N GLU A 837 7.25 -6.51 -50.88
CA GLU A 837 6.63 -5.31 -51.46
C GLU A 837 6.45 -4.21 -50.41
N ASN A 838 5.91 -4.57 -49.24
CA ASN A 838 5.55 -3.60 -48.21
C ASN A 838 6.64 -3.36 -47.15
N GLU A 839 7.56 -4.32 -46.97
CA GLU A 839 8.68 -4.23 -46.04
C GLU A 839 8.26 -3.87 -44.59
N ILE A 840 7.07 -4.32 -44.16
CA ILE A 840 6.53 -4.09 -42.82
C ILE A 840 7.20 -5.05 -41.82
N PRO A 841 7.96 -4.56 -40.81
CA PRO A 841 8.62 -5.43 -39.84
C PRO A 841 7.63 -6.26 -39.01
N GLY A 842 8.06 -7.42 -38.52
CA GLY A 842 7.21 -8.38 -37.81
C GLY A 842 6.37 -7.75 -36.69
N GLY A 843 7.00 -7.04 -35.75
CA GLY A 843 6.29 -6.37 -34.66
C GLY A 843 5.34 -5.25 -35.09
N GLN A 844 5.61 -4.56 -36.22
CA GLN A 844 4.68 -3.58 -36.77
C GLN A 844 3.49 -4.27 -37.44
N TYR A 845 3.71 -5.44 -38.05
CA TYR A 845 2.65 -6.20 -38.72
C TYR A 845 1.53 -6.59 -37.75
N SER A 846 1.89 -7.12 -36.58
CA SER A 846 0.94 -7.50 -35.53
C SER A 846 0.19 -6.27 -34.96
N ASN A 847 0.89 -5.14 -34.78
CA ASN A 847 0.29 -3.91 -34.27
C ASN A 847 -0.62 -3.20 -35.29
N LEU A 848 -0.27 -3.22 -36.58
CA LEU A 848 -0.93 -2.44 -37.63
C LEU A 848 -2.40 -2.84 -37.81
N ARG A 849 -2.72 -4.13 -37.67
CA ARG A 849 -4.11 -4.61 -37.70
C ARG A 849 -4.92 -4.06 -36.54
N GLN A 850 -4.44 -4.20 -35.30
CA GLN A 850 -5.11 -3.67 -34.12
C GLN A 850 -5.33 -2.15 -34.21
N GLN A 851 -4.34 -1.42 -34.74
CA GLN A 851 -4.46 0.01 -35.01
C GLN A 851 -5.55 0.30 -36.06
N ALA A 852 -5.55 -0.42 -37.18
CA ALA A 852 -6.58 -0.27 -38.21
C ALA A 852 -7.99 -0.54 -37.65
N GLU A 853 -8.17 -1.62 -36.89
CA GLU A 853 -9.44 -1.97 -36.25
C GLU A 853 -9.91 -0.90 -35.27
N SER A 854 -9.01 -0.38 -34.43
CA SER A 854 -9.34 0.71 -33.49
C SER A 854 -9.78 2.01 -34.17
N LEU A 855 -9.39 2.22 -35.43
CA LEU A 855 -9.78 3.36 -36.25
C LEU A 855 -10.97 3.06 -37.18
N GLY A 856 -11.56 1.86 -37.10
CA GLY A 856 -12.65 1.44 -37.98
C GLY A 856 -12.23 1.18 -39.43
N LEU A 857 -10.95 0.88 -39.66
CA LEU A 857 -10.34 0.60 -40.97
C LEU A 857 -9.89 -0.86 -41.12
N GLY A 858 -10.36 -1.76 -40.26
CA GLY A 858 -9.93 -3.16 -40.24
C GLY A 858 -10.17 -3.90 -41.56
N ASP A 859 -11.27 -3.58 -42.25
CA ASP A 859 -11.63 -4.09 -43.58
C ASP A 859 -10.73 -3.55 -44.72
N LYS A 860 -9.95 -2.49 -44.46
CA LYS A 860 -9.06 -1.83 -45.43
C LYS A 860 -7.59 -2.18 -45.24
N LEU A 861 -7.26 -3.24 -44.50
CA LEU A 861 -5.88 -3.61 -44.19
C LEU A 861 -4.98 -3.77 -45.43
N GLU A 862 -5.48 -4.35 -46.51
CA GLU A 862 -4.73 -4.50 -47.76
C GLU A 862 -4.42 -3.14 -48.43
N GLN A 863 -5.33 -2.17 -48.32
CA GLN A 863 -5.07 -0.81 -48.79
C GLN A 863 -4.00 -0.13 -47.92
N ILE A 864 -4.03 -0.34 -46.61
CA ILE A 864 -3.04 0.20 -45.68
C ILE A 864 -1.66 -0.36 -46.02
N LYS A 865 -1.53 -1.67 -46.29
CA LYS A 865 -0.26 -2.30 -46.72
C LYS A 865 0.29 -1.69 -48.02
N ARG A 866 -0.58 -1.45 -49.01
CA ARG A 866 -0.19 -0.77 -50.26
C ARG A 866 0.26 0.66 -50.00
N ASN A 867 -0.49 1.41 -49.20
CA ASN A 867 -0.13 2.78 -48.82
C ASN A 867 1.17 2.82 -48.01
N TYR A 868 1.49 1.79 -47.22
CA TYR A 868 2.75 1.69 -46.49
C TYR A 868 3.95 1.65 -47.46
N ALA A 869 3.87 0.86 -48.53
CA ALA A 869 4.89 0.82 -49.58
C ALA A 869 5.02 2.18 -50.30
N VAL A 870 3.88 2.82 -50.62
CA VAL A 870 3.85 4.15 -51.25
C VAL A 870 4.49 5.21 -50.36
N VAL A 871 4.17 5.21 -49.07
CA VAL A 871 4.76 6.13 -48.08
C VAL A 871 6.26 5.93 -47.97
N ASN A 872 6.75 4.70 -47.98
CA ASN A 872 8.19 4.44 -47.97
C ASN A 872 8.90 5.15 -49.14
N GLN A 873 8.33 5.06 -50.35
CA GLN A 873 8.87 5.75 -51.52
C GLN A 873 8.76 7.27 -51.39
N LEU A 874 7.63 7.80 -50.91
CA LEU A 874 7.45 9.23 -50.63
C LEU A 874 8.49 9.78 -49.64
N PHE A 875 8.89 8.99 -48.65
CA PHE A 875 9.90 9.39 -47.67
C PHE A 875 11.33 9.18 -48.16
N GLY A 876 11.51 8.78 -49.42
CA GLY A 876 12.81 8.64 -50.07
C GLY A 876 13.45 7.26 -49.91
N ASP A 877 12.64 6.21 -49.72
CA ASP A 877 13.06 4.82 -49.46
C ASP A 877 13.96 4.70 -48.22
N ILE A 878 13.34 4.46 -47.06
CA ILE A 878 14.01 4.51 -45.75
C ILE A 878 14.12 3.11 -45.11
N VAL A 879 15.04 3.00 -44.15
CA VAL A 879 15.07 1.88 -43.20
C VAL A 879 13.84 1.97 -42.30
N LYS A 880 13.08 0.87 -42.22
CA LYS A 880 11.80 0.81 -41.49
C LYS A 880 11.91 -0.16 -40.32
N VAL A 881 12.25 0.36 -39.15
CA VAL A 881 12.26 -0.40 -37.88
C VAL A 881 11.83 0.56 -36.78
N THR A 882 11.37 0.07 -35.63
CA THR A 882 10.87 0.99 -34.60
C THR A 882 11.91 2.06 -34.22
N PRO A 883 11.58 3.37 -34.28
CA PRO A 883 10.25 3.94 -34.51
C PRO A 883 9.96 4.39 -35.96
N SER A 884 10.91 4.36 -36.90
CA SER A 884 10.70 4.77 -38.30
C SER A 884 9.61 3.96 -39.01
N SER A 885 9.47 2.66 -38.71
CA SER A 885 8.36 1.83 -39.22
C SER A 885 6.98 2.33 -38.76
N LYS A 886 6.90 2.88 -37.54
CA LYS A 886 5.67 3.50 -37.04
C LYS A 886 5.38 4.79 -37.79
N VAL A 887 6.38 5.61 -38.09
CA VAL A 887 6.21 6.85 -38.87
C VAL A 887 5.57 6.55 -40.23
N VAL A 888 6.06 5.51 -40.91
CA VAL A 888 5.49 5.04 -42.18
C VAL A 888 4.06 4.49 -41.97
N GLY A 889 3.83 3.72 -40.91
CA GLY A 889 2.52 3.18 -40.55
C GLY A 889 1.45 4.24 -40.27
N ASP A 890 1.78 5.24 -39.45
CA ASP A 890 0.90 6.36 -39.11
C ASP A 890 0.51 7.15 -40.37
N MET A 891 1.46 7.39 -41.27
CA MET A 891 1.19 8.05 -42.54
C MET A 891 0.34 7.19 -43.47
N ALA A 892 0.58 5.88 -43.53
CA ALA A 892 -0.22 4.96 -44.35
C ALA A 892 -1.67 4.88 -43.85
N LEU A 893 -1.88 4.84 -42.54
CA LEU A 893 -3.20 4.92 -41.91
C LEU A 893 -3.87 6.27 -42.20
N PHE A 894 -3.13 7.37 -42.06
CA PHE A 894 -3.61 8.72 -42.36
C PHE A 894 -4.06 8.85 -43.82
N MET A 895 -3.24 8.41 -44.77
CA MET A 895 -3.58 8.40 -46.19
C MET A 895 -4.81 7.54 -46.48
N THR A 896 -4.91 6.37 -45.85
CA THR A 896 -6.06 5.46 -46.05
C THR A 896 -7.35 6.04 -45.47
N SER A 897 -7.29 6.61 -44.27
CA SER A 897 -8.43 7.23 -43.60
C SER A 897 -8.98 8.43 -44.37
N ASN A 898 -8.09 9.22 -44.99
CA ASN A 898 -8.42 10.44 -45.71
C ASN A 898 -8.52 10.26 -47.22
N GLN A 899 -8.43 9.02 -47.73
CA GLN A 899 -8.50 8.68 -49.16
C GLN A 899 -7.49 9.47 -50.01
N LEU A 900 -6.27 9.65 -49.49
CA LEU A 900 -5.21 10.44 -50.13
C LEU A 900 -4.31 9.54 -51.00
N THR A 901 -3.95 10.04 -52.18
CA THR A 901 -2.88 9.51 -53.03
C THR A 901 -1.53 10.18 -52.72
N ALA A 902 -0.44 9.68 -53.31
CA ALA A 902 0.87 10.29 -53.19
C ALA A 902 0.93 11.72 -53.77
N GLU A 903 0.21 11.97 -54.87
CA GLU A 903 0.10 13.29 -55.51
C GLU A 903 -0.66 14.26 -54.59
N ASP A 904 -1.73 13.81 -53.95
CA ASP A 904 -2.50 14.64 -52.99
C ASP A 904 -1.65 15.06 -51.77
N VAL A 905 -0.67 14.24 -51.38
CA VAL A 905 0.26 14.53 -50.27
C VAL A 905 1.31 15.57 -50.67
N LEU A 906 1.74 15.57 -51.95
CA LEU A 906 2.70 16.52 -52.51
C LEU A 906 2.05 17.85 -52.94
N ASP A 907 0.73 17.89 -53.06
CA ASP A 907 -0.02 19.12 -53.32
C ASP A 907 -0.03 20.04 -52.08
N GLY A 908 0.94 20.96 -52.03
CA GLY A 908 1.08 21.94 -50.96
C GLY A 908 -0.10 22.91 -50.80
N SER A 909 -1.06 22.94 -51.73
CA SER A 909 -2.31 23.71 -51.58
C SER A 909 -3.32 23.02 -50.66
N ARG A 910 -3.23 21.69 -50.53
CA ARG A 910 -4.03 20.90 -49.59
C ARG A 910 -3.42 21.08 -48.21
N ASN A 911 -4.05 21.92 -47.39
CA ASN A 911 -3.60 22.21 -46.04
C ASN A 911 -3.79 20.99 -45.09
N LEU A 912 -2.99 19.94 -45.26
CA LEU A 912 -3.10 18.68 -44.51
C LEU A 912 -2.49 18.78 -43.10
N ALA A 913 -3.11 18.10 -42.15
CA ALA A 913 -2.63 17.98 -40.77
C ALA A 913 -1.89 16.63 -40.57
N PHE A 914 -0.61 16.58 -40.94
CA PHE A 914 0.19 15.36 -40.84
C PHE A 914 0.30 14.84 -39.39
N PRO A 915 0.41 13.51 -39.21
CA PRO A 915 0.65 12.90 -37.90
C PRO A 915 1.89 13.47 -37.21
N ALA A 916 1.86 13.55 -35.87
CA ALA A 916 2.95 14.11 -35.08
C ALA A 916 4.28 13.35 -35.28
N SER A 917 4.21 12.02 -35.44
CA SER A 917 5.37 11.17 -35.74
C SER A 917 6.04 11.52 -37.08
N VAL A 918 5.25 11.84 -38.11
CA VAL A 918 5.75 12.27 -39.42
C VAL A 918 6.41 13.64 -39.32
N LYS A 919 5.80 14.59 -38.61
CA LYS A 919 6.40 15.91 -38.38
C LYS A 919 7.73 15.81 -37.62
N GLY A 920 7.77 15.04 -36.52
CA GLY A 920 8.99 14.81 -35.73
C GLY A 920 10.10 14.16 -36.54
N PHE A 921 9.76 13.18 -37.39
CA PHE A 921 10.72 12.55 -38.31
C PHE A 921 11.34 13.57 -39.28
N PHE A 922 10.53 14.35 -40.00
CA PHE A 922 11.04 15.37 -40.94
C PHE A 922 11.77 16.54 -40.26
N ARG A 923 11.52 16.76 -38.96
CA ARG A 923 12.27 17.70 -38.12
C ARG A 923 13.66 17.18 -37.74
N GLY A 924 13.92 15.89 -37.91
CA GLY A 924 15.20 15.25 -37.59
C GLY A 924 15.28 14.68 -36.17
N GLU A 925 14.15 14.51 -35.46
CA GLU A 925 14.13 13.96 -34.10
C GLU A 925 14.61 12.51 -34.03
N LEU A 926 14.50 11.77 -35.13
CA LEU A 926 14.99 10.38 -35.27
C LEU A 926 16.38 10.31 -35.94
N GLY A 927 17.01 11.46 -36.20
CA GLY A 927 18.18 11.58 -37.05
C GLY A 927 17.84 11.81 -38.52
N VAL A 928 18.86 11.71 -39.36
CA VAL A 928 18.77 11.99 -40.81
C VAL A 928 18.86 10.66 -41.59
N PRO A 929 17.92 10.36 -42.50
CA PRO A 929 17.97 9.14 -43.29
C PRO A 929 19.14 9.18 -44.29
N TYR A 930 19.65 8.02 -44.67
CA TYR A 930 20.65 7.91 -45.73
C TYR A 930 20.14 8.55 -47.03
N GLY A 931 20.91 9.48 -47.60
CA GLY A 931 20.51 10.28 -48.76
C GLY A 931 19.71 11.56 -48.44
N GLY A 932 19.41 11.83 -47.16
CA GLY A 932 18.66 13.03 -46.74
C GLY A 932 17.15 12.93 -46.93
N PHE A 933 16.42 13.96 -46.49
CA PHE A 933 14.97 14.05 -46.66
C PHE A 933 14.61 14.58 -48.07
N PRO A 934 13.50 14.12 -48.68
CA PRO A 934 12.95 14.75 -49.87
C PRO A 934 12.55 16.21 -49.60
N ALA A 935 13.27 17.16 -50.20
CA ALA A 935 13.21 18.59 -49.84
C ALA A 935 11.83 19.24 -50.03
N GLU A 936 11.08 18.82 -51.05
CA GLU A 936 9.72 19.31 -51.29
C GLU A 936 8.76 18.84 -50.21
N LEU A 937 8.73 17.54 -49.93
CA LEU A 937 7.86 16.95 -48.92
C LEU A 937 8.20 17.45 -47.51
N GLN A 938 9.49 17.59 -47.19
CA GLN A 938 9.92 18.14 -45.91
C GLN A 938 9.34 19.56 -45.68
N ARG A 939 9.37 20.41 -46.71
CA ARG A 939 8.80 21.76 -46.64
C ARG A 939 7.30 21.75 -46.40
N ILE A 940 6.57 20.86 -47.09
CA ILE A 940 5.11 20.69 -46.96
C ILE A 940 4.73 20.22 -45.55
N VAL A 941 5.48 19.26 -44.98
CA VAL A 941 5.21 18.70 -43.65
C VAL A 941 5.55 19.70 -42.54
N LEU A 942 6.69 20.39 -42.63
CA LEU A 942 7.19 21.28 -41.58
C LEU A 942 6.53 22.66 -41.57
N LYS A 943 5.99 23.14 -42.69
CA LYS A 943 5.28 24.43 -42.81
C LYS A 943 6.03 25.62 -42.18
N GLY A 944 7.36 25.63 -42.27
CA GLY A 944 8.23 26.69 -41.71
C GLY A 944 8.95 26.31 -40.41
N ASP A 945 8.64 25.17 -39.79
CA ASP A 945 9.46 24.60 -38.71
C ASP A 945 10.88 24.30 -39.21
N LYS A 946 11.89 24.57 -38.37
CA LYS A 946 13.29 24.29 -38.68
C LYS A 946 13.66 22.85 -38.36
N GLN A 947 14.50 22.25 -39.21
CA GLN A 947 15.15 20.97 -38.93
C GLN A 947 16.18 21.13 -37.80
N ILE A 948 16.34 20.09 -36.98
CA ILE A 948 17.39 19.98 -35.98
C ILE A 948 18.72 19.68 -36.69
N GLU A 949 19.77 20.47 -36.42
CA GLU A 949 21.12 20.26 -36.96
C GLU A 949 21.93 19.32 -36.06
N GLY A 950 22.50 18.24 -36.63
CA GLY A 950 23.33 17.29 -35.87
C GLY A 950 22.55 16.36 -34.95
N SER A 951 23.21 15.82 -33.91
CA SER A 951 22.63 14.82 -33.00
C SER A 951 21.63 15.45 -32.02
N PRO A 952 20.36 15.02 -31.98
CA PRO A 952 19.38 15.51 -31.00
C PRO A 952 19.84 15.30 -29.55
N ASN A 953 20.50 14.19 -29.27
CA ASN A 953 21.02 13.84 -27.94
C ASN A 953 22.06 14.84 -27.43
N ALA A 954 22.95 15.31 -28.32
CA ALA A 954 24.05 16.20 -27.96
C ALA A 954 23.57 17.62 -27.61
N GLN A 955 22.35 17.98 -28.00
CA GLN A 955 21.74 19.28 -27.71
C GLN A 955 20.98 19.29 -26.37
N LEU A 956 20.76 18.12 -25.75
CA LEU A 956 20.03 18.03 -24.49
C LEU A 956 20.98 18.24 -23.30
N PRO A 957 20.58 19.04 -22.30
CA PRO A 957 21.39 19.24 -21.10
C PRO A 957 21.54 17.92 -20.32
N PRO A 958 22.69 17.69 -19.66
CA PRO A 958 22.88 16.51 -18.83
C PRO A 958 21.91 16.49 -17.64
N VAL A 959 21.48 15.29 -17.26
CA VAL A 959 20.62 15.07 -16.08
C VAL A 959 21.43 15.20 -14.79
N ASP A 960 20.92 15.95 -13.80
CA ASP A 960 21.43 15.95 -12.43
C ASP A 960 20.78 14.82 -11.64
N PHE A 961 21.44 13.67 -11.59
CA PHE A 961 20.87 12.47 -10.95
C PHE A 961 20.66 12.62 -9.45
N GLU A 962 21.43 13.45 -8.75
CA GLU A 962 21.31 13.60 -7.30
C GLU A 962 20.08 14.44 -6.95
N ALA A 963 19.95 15.61 -7.57
CA ALA A 963 18.82 16.51 -7.39
C ALA A 963 17.51 15.87 -7.88
N ASP A 964 17.52 15.29 -9.09
CA ASP A 964 16.31 14.73 -9.70
C ASP A 964 15.84 13.46 -8.98
N PHE A 965 16.75 12.62 -8.50
CA PHE A 965 16.36 11.43 -7.72
C PHE A 965 15.82 11.82 -6.34
N ALA A 966 16.33 12.88 -5.72
CA ALA A 966 15.76 13.42 -4.49
C ALA A 966 14.33 13.92 -4.71
N ALA A 967 14.08 14.68 -5.79
CA ALA A 967 12.75 15.14 -6.17
C ALA A 967 11.80 13.98 -6.51
N PHE A 968 12.29 12.98 -7.25
CA PHE A 968 11.54 11.77 -7.57
C PHE A 968 11.07 11.01 -6.33
N ARG A 969 11.93 10.85 -5.30
CA ARG A 969 11.57 10.19 -4.04
C ARG A 969 10.55 10.96 -3.20
N GLN A 970 10.40 12.27 -3.40
CA GLN A 970 9.32 13.03 -2.76
C GLN A 970 7.96 12.63 -3.35
N LYS A 971 7.88 12.41 -4.67
CA LYS A 971 6.64 12.00 -5.35
C LYS A 971 6.34 10.51 -5.19
N TYR A 972 7.37 9.66 -5.24
CA TYR A 972 7.25 8.20 -5.12
C TYR A 972 8.06 7.68 -3.94
N PRO A 973 7.50 7.79 -2.71
CA PRO A 973 8.14 7.24 -1.53
C PRO A 973 8.44 5.75 -1.71
N HIS A 974 9.62 5.30 -1.29
CA HIS A 974 10.10 3.90 -1.39
C HIS A 974 10.52 3.40 -2.78
N ALA A 975 10.44 4.21 -3.85
CA ALA A 975 10.99 3.85 -5.15
C ALA A 975 12.53 3.89 -5.15
N GLU A 976 13.16 2.95 -5.87
CA GLU A 976 14.62 2.81 -5.95
C GLU A 976 15.20 3.54 -7.18
N PHE A 977 16.53 3.56 -7.31
CA PHE A 977 17.18 4.25 -8.43
C PHE A 977 16.85 3.63 -9.80
N LEU A 978 16.62 2.31 -9.87
CA LEU A 978 16.19 1.64 -11.12
C LEU A 978 14.75 2.04 -11.51
N ASP A 979 13.90 2.30 -10.52
CA ASP A 979 12.56 2.85 -10.75
C ASP A 979 12.65 4.27 -11.32
N TYR A 980 13.57 5.08 -10.80
CA TYR A 980 13.87 6.40 -11.34
C TYR A 980 14.36 6.35 -12.79
N LEU A 981 15.25 5.41 -13.16
CA LEU A 981 15.64 5.24 -14.56
C LEU A 981 14.45 4.83 -15.45
N SER A 982 13.55 4.00 -14.93
CA SER A 982 12.32 3.63 -15.64
C SER A 982 11.40 4.83 -15.84
N PHE A 983 11.29 5.69 -14.82
CA PHE A 983 10.56 6.96 -14.89
C PHE A 983 11.17 7.93 -15.89
N GLN A 984 12.50 8.08 -15.92
CA GLN A 984 13.18 8.93 -16.91
C GLN A 984 12.91 8.49 -18.35
N MET A 985 12.81 7.18 -18.58
CA MET A 985 12.46 6.64 -19.90
C MET A 985 10.96 6.81 -20.21
N PHE A 986 10.09 6.54 -19.22
CA PHE A 986 8.63 6.51 -19.39
C PHE A 986 7.87 7.14 -18.21
N PRO A 987 7.83 8.48 -18.08
CA PRO A 987 7.30 9.13 -16.87
C PRO A 987 5.84 8.78 -16.57
N LYS A 988 4.98 8.84 -17.60
CA LYS A 988 3.55 8.55 -17.47
C LYS A 988 3.28 7.06 -17.19
N VAL A 989 3.99 6.17 -17.87
CA VAL A 989 3.82 4.72 -17.71
C VAL A 989 4.25 4.29 -16.32
N PHE A 990 5.37 4.83 -15.84
CA PHE A 990 5.85 4.54 -14.51
C PHE A 990 4.87 5.04 -13.44
N ASP A 991 4.30 6.24 -13.61
CA ASP A 991 3.28 6.77 -12.70
C ASP A 991 2.05 5.84 -12.64
N GLU A 992 1.51 5.44 -13.80
CA GLU A 992 0.38 4.48 -13.89
C GLU A 992 0.71 3.13 -13.25
N TYR A 993 1.90 2.58 -13.53
CA TYR A 993 2.41 1.34 -12.92
C TYR A 993 2.53 1.46 -11.40
N TYR A 994 3.07 2.57 -10.90
CA TYR A 994 3.23 2.81 -9.47
C TYR A 994 1.88 2.93 -8.78
N GLN A 995 0.92 3.68 -9.34
CA GLN A 995 -0.43 3.77 -8.80
C GLN A 995 -1.15 2.41 -8.79
N HIS A 996 -1.01 1.62 -9.87
CA HIS A 996 -1.52 0.26 -9.92
C HIS A 996 -0.92 -0.60 -8.79
N ALA A 997 0.40 -0.57 -8.58
CA ALA A 997 1.06 -1.30 -7.49
C ALA A 997 0.64 -0.79 -6.09
N MET A 998 0.27 0.48 -5.94
CA MET A 998 -0.28 1.02 -4.69
C MET A 998 -1.64 0.43 -4.35
N VAL A 999 -2.47 0.11 -5.34
CA VAL A 999 -3.78 -0.53 -5.15
C VAL A 999 -3.64 -2.05 -5.05
N PHE A 1000 -3.04 -2.68 -6.06
CA PHE A 1000 -3.07 -4.13 -6.27
C PHE A 1000 -1.79 -4.87 -5.86
N GLY A 1001 -0.74 -4.13 -5.52
CA GLY A 1001 0.54 -4.73 -5.10
C GLY A 1001 1.27 -5.37 -6.26
N ASN A 1002 2.09 -6.38 -5.96
CA ASN A 1002 2.82 -7.12 -6.99
C ASN A 1002 1.93 -8.26 -7.54
N VAL A 1003 1.55 -8.12 -8.82
CA VAL A 1003 0.72 -9.08 -9.56
C VAL A 1003 1.52 -10.11 -10.37
N GLU A 1004 2.85 -9.96 -10.47
CA GLU A 1004 3.80 -10.88 -11.15
C GLU A 1004 3.66 -12.33 -10.66
N ALA A 1005 3.37 -12.52 -9.37
CA ALA A 1005 3.24 -13.84 -8.76
C ALA A 1005 1.97 -14.60 -9.17
N ILE A 1006 0.93 -13.88 -9.63
CA ILE A 1006 -0.37 -14.44 -10.01
C ILE A 1006 -0.20 -15.29 -11.29
N PRO A 1007 -0.73 -16.52 -11.37
CA PRO A 1007 -0.73 -17.31 -12.60
C PRO A 1007 -1.36 -16.58 -13.79
N THR A 1008 -0.79 -16.73 -14.99
CA THR A 1008 -1.23 -16.01 -16.20
C THR A 1008 -2.71 -16.18 -16.52
N PRO A 1009 -3.32 -17.38 -16.39
CA PRO A 1009 -4.76 -17.50 -16.54
C PRO A 1009 -5.56 -16.63 -15.56
N ALA A 1010 -5.19 -16.65 -14.27
CA ALA A 1010 -5.87 -15.84 -13.25
C ALA A 1010 -5.61 -14.33 -13.42
N PHE A 1011 -4.45 -13.96 -13.96
CA PHE A 1011 -4.09 -12.56 -14.24
C PHE A 1011 -4.99 -11.96 -15.32
N PHE A 1012 -5.19 -12.67 -16.43
CA PHE A 1012 -5.98 -12.17 -17.56
C PHE A 1012 -7.47 -12.44 -17.46
N TYR A 1013 -7.87 -13.54 -16.80
CA TYR A 1013 -9.24 -14.05 -16.91
C TYR A 1013 -9.99 -14.13 -15.58
N GLY A 1014 -9.35 -13.78 -14.45
CA GLY A 1014 -9.91 -13.90 -13.11
C GLY A 1014 -10.05 -15.36 -12.66
N LEU A 1015 -10.89 -15.61 -11.66
CA LEU A 1015 -11.17 -16.96 -11.17
C LEU A 1015 -12.62 -17.36 -11.47
N LYS A 1016 -12.82 -18.64 -11.78
CA LYS A 1016 -14.15 -19.27 -11.83
C LYS A 1016 -14.61 -19.62 -10.41
N GLN A 1017 -15.92 -19.69 -10.21
CA GLN A 1017 -16.47 -20.08 -8.92
C GLN A 1017 -15.99 -21.50 -8.55
N GLY A 1018 -15.44 -21.66 -7.35
CA GLY A 1018 -14.86 -22.92 -6.86
C GLY A 1018 -13.42 -23.16 -7.30
N GLU A 1019 -12.85 -22.36 -8.19
CA GLU A 1019 -11.47 -22.48 -8.65
C GLU A 1019 -10.49 -22.10 -7.53
N GLU A 1020 -9.46 -22.92 -7.35
CA GLU A 1020 -8.38 -22.73 -6.39
C GLU A 1020 -7.04 -22.57 -7.11
N ILE A 1021 -6.27 -21.57 -6.69
CA ILE A 1021 -4.93 -21.31 -7.21
C ILE A 1021 -3.91 -21.13 -6.08
N LEU A 1022 -2.66 -21.46 -6.40
CA LEU A 1022 -1.51 -21.25 -5.53
C LEU A 1022 -0.69 -20.05 -6.01
N ILE A 1023 -0.43 -19.11 -5.11
CA ILE A 1023 0.34 -17.89 -5.40
C ILE A 1023 1.53 -17.81 -4.46
N THR A 1024 2.74 -18.03 -4.99
CA THR A 1024 3.99 -17.94 -4.23
C THR A 1024 4.47 -16.49 -4.19
N LEU A 1025 4.25 -15.82 -3.06
CA LEU A 1025 4.61 -14.40 -2.85
C LEU A 1025 6.11 -14.18 -2.56
N SER A 1026 6.79 -15.23 -2.07
CA SER A 1026 8.24 -15.27 -1.83
C SER A 1026 8.63 -16.69 -1.41
N LYS A 1027 9.94 -17.03 -1.37
CA LYS A 1027 10.43 -18.32 -0.87
C LYS A 1027 9.80 -18.66 0.50
N GLY A 1028 9.17 -19.84 0.59
CA GLY A 1028 8.47 -20.32 1.79
C GLY A 1028 7.16 -19.62 2.13
N LYS A 1029 6.61 -18.76 1.25
CA LYS A 1029 5.33 -18.06 1.45
C LYS A 1029 4.44 -18.22 0.24
N THR A 1030 3.59 -19.25 0.28
CA THR A 1030 2.53 -19.48 -0.69
C THR A 1030 1.19 -19.19 -0.05
N ILE A 1031 0.32 -18.49 -0.75
CA ILE A 1031 -1.09 -18.36 -0.40
C ILE A 1031 -1.93 -19.25 -1.31
N ILE A 1032 -2.96 -19.86 -0.75
CA ILE A 1032 -3.98 -20.63 -1.44
C ILE A 1032 -5.20 -19.71 -1.51
N VAL A 1033 -5.66 -19.44 -2.73
CA VAL A 1033 -6.81 -18.57 -2.98
C VAL A 1033 -7.85 -19.37 -3.73
N LYS A 1034 -9.06 -19.44 -3.18
CA LYS A 1034 -10.21 -20.06 -3.83
C LYS A 1034 -11.36 -19.07 -3.92
N LEU A 1035 -11.95 -18.89 -5.10
CA LEU A 1035 -13.15 -18.06 -5.24
C LEU A 1035 -14.38 -18.84 -4.76
N LEU A 1036 -15.10 -18.32 -3.77
CA LEU A 1036 -16.30 -18.97 -3.26
C LEU A 1036 -17.56 -18.52 -4.00
N TYR A 1037 -17.79 -17.20 -4.08
CA TYR A 1037 -18.93 -16.60 -4.79
C TYR A 1037 -18.76 -15.08 -4.94
N VAL A 1038 -19.51 -14.51 -5.90
CA VAL A 1038 -19.62 -13.07 -6.15
C VAL A 1038 -21.06 -12.65 -5.87
N LEU A 1039 -21.27 -11.68 -4.99
CA LEU A 1039 -22.61 -11.16 -4.70
C LEU A 1039 -23.07 -10.14 -5.78
N PRO A 1040 -24.38 -9.94 -5.95
CA PRO A 1040 -24.92 -8.86 -6.77
C PRO A 1040 -24.39 -7.48 -6.35
N PRO A 1041 -24.36 -6.50 -7.27
CA PRO A 1041 -23.95 -5.14 -6.95
C PRO A 1041 -24.93 -4.49 -5.97
N ASP A 1042 -24.42 -3.69 -5.04
CA ASP A 1042 -25.22 -2.84 -4.17
C ASP A 1042 -25.66 -1.54 -4.86
N GLU A 1043 -26.31 -0.63 -4.13
CA GLU A 1043 -26.82 0.66 -4.64
C GLU A 1043 -25.70 1.63 -5.12
N HIS A 1044 -24.47 1.43 -4.65
CA HIS A 1044 -23.27 2.13 -5.09
C HIS A 1044 -22.62 1.44 -6.31
N GLY A 1045 -23.20 0.32 -6.75
CA GLY A 1045 -22.67 -0.55 -7.79
C GLY A 1045 -21.37 -1.26 -7.39
N MET A 1046 -21.18 -1.52 -6.09
CA MET A 1046 -20.08 -2.33 -5.56
C MET A 1046 -20.52 -3.77 -5.42
N ARG A 1047 -19.71 -4.72 -5.91
CA ARG A 1047 -19.88 -6.15 -5.65
C ARG A 1047 -19.01 -6.59 -4.50
N THR A 1048 -19.54 -7.50 -3.68
CA THR A 1048 -18.75 -8.20 -2.68
C THR A 1048 -18.30 -9.56 -3.24
N VAL A 1049 -17.00 -9.71 -3.43
CA VAL A 1049 -16.36 -10.96 -3.85
C VAL A 1049 -15.85 -11.69 -2.62
N VAL A 1050 -16.19 -12.97 -2.47
CA VAL A 1050 -15.79 -13.78 -1.32
C VAL A 1050 -14.81 -14.86 -1.76
N PHE A 1051 -13.62 -14.81 -1.18
CA PHE A 1051 -12.56 -15.81 -1.36
C PHE A 1051 -12.36 -16.62 -0.09
N GLU A 1052 -11.82 -17.81 -0.23
CA GLU A 1052 -11.09 -18.49 0.83
C GLU A 1052 -9.59 -18.21 0.64
N LEU A 1053 -8.94 -17.65 1.66
CA LEU A 1053 -7.50 -17.36 1.69
C LEU A 1053 -6.85 -18.18 2.80
N ASN A 1054 -6.06 -19.19 2.43
CA ASN A 1054 -5.44 -20.15 3.35
C ASN A 1054 -6.46 -20.78 4.34
N GLY A 1055 -7.62 -21.21 3.83
CA GLY A 1055 -8.69 -21.82 4.64
C GLY A 1055 -9.61 -20.85 5.39
N TYR A 1056 -9.49 -19.53 5.18
CA TYR A 1056 -10.37 -18.55 5.82
C TYR A 1056 -11.13 -17.71 4.81
N ALA A 1057 -12.43 -17.56 5.02
CA ALA A 1057 -13.23 -16.62 4.25
C ALA A 1057 -12.69 -15.18 4.35
N ARG A 1058 -12.65 -14.51 3.21
CA ARG A 1058 -12.24 -13.12 3.01
C ARG A 1058 -13.20 -12.47 2.04
N ARG A 1059 -13.66 -11.28 2.40
CA ARG A 1059 -14.57 -10.48 1.57
C ARG A 1059 -13.79 -9.28 1.05
N VAL A 1060 -13.91 -9.02 -0.24
CA VAL A 1060 -13.33 -7.85 -0.90
C VAL A 1060 -14.46 -7.16 -1.67
N GLN A 1061 -14.53 -5.84 -1.58
CA GLN A 1061 -15.47 -5.07 -2.39
C GLN A 1061 -14.76 -4.52 -3.62
N VAL A 1062 -15.44 -4.58 -4.76
CA VAL A 1062 -14.93 -4.05 -6.03
C VAL A 1062 -16.05 -3.34 -6.78
N ARG A 1063 -15.72 -2.27 -7.48
CA ARG A 1063 -16.67 -1.51 -8.29
C ARG A 1063 -16.99 -2.32 -9.54
N ASP A 1064 -18.28 -2.56 -9.81
CA ASP A 1064 -18.74 -3.11 -11.09
C ASP A 1064 -18.95 -1.96 -12.09
N TYR A 1065 -18.03 -1.80 -13.05
CA TYR A 1065 -18.08 -0.69 -13.99
C TYR A 1065 -19.24 -0.77 -14.99
N ALA A 1066 -19.90 -1.93 -15.13
CA ALA A 1066 -21.09 -2.07 -15.98
C ALA A 1066 -22.35 -1.50 -15.31
N VAL A 1067 -22.35 -1.31 -13.98
CA VAL A 1067 -23.50 -0.84 -13.21
C VAL A 1067 -23.36 0.64 -12.91
N LYS A 1068 -24.34 1.47 -13.30
CA LYS A 1068 -24.39 2.88 -12.89
C LYS A 1068 -24.82 2.97 -11.42
N SER A 1069 -24.04 3.70 -10.60
CA SER A 1069 -24.37 3.96 -9.20
C SER A 1069 -25.69 4.72 -9.11
N VAL A 1070 -26.61 4.26 -8.26
CA VAL A 1070 -27.92 4.92 -8.01
C VAL A 1070 -27.87 5.75 -6.72
N ALA A 1071 -26.86 5.53 -5.87
CA ALA A 1071 -26.66 6.28 -4.65
C ALA A 1071 -26.17 7.72 -4.91
N VAL A 1072 -26.82 8.69 -4.25
CA VAL A 1072 -26.38 10.09 -4.21
C VAL A 1072 -25.15 10.19 -3.32
N VAL A 1073 -23.98 10.38 -3.93
CA VAL A 1073 -22.74 10.69 -3.19
C VAL A 1073 -22.69 12.19 -2.99
N ASN A 1074 -22.52 12.64 -1.75
CA ASN A 1074 -22.36 14.06 -1.43
C ASN A 1074 -21.13 14.63 -2.16
N ARG A 1075 -21.24 15.85 -2.68
CA ARG A 1075 -20.14 16.55 -3.34
C ARG A 1075 -18.98 16.71 -2.35
N LYS A 1076 -17.76 16.40 -2.75
CA LYS A 1076 -16.54 16.66 -1.96
C LYS A 1076 -16.00 18.05 -2.26
N VAL A 1077 -15.30 18.66 -1.31
CA VAL A 1077 -14.59 19.94 -1.48
C VAL A 1077 -13.54 19.77 -2.58
N VAL A 1078 -13.62 20.60 -3.61
CA VAL A 1078 -12.65 20.73 -4.70
C VAL A 1078 -11.93 22.08 -4.61
N ASP A 1079 -12.63 23.12 -4.16
CA ASP A 1079 -12.07 24.46 -3.95
C ASP A 1079 -12.27 24.92 -2.50
N PRO A 1080 -11.29 24.67 -1.60
CA PRO A 1080 -11.35 25.06 -0.19
C PRO A 1080 -11.47 26.57 0.03
N ALA A 1081 -11.26 27.39 -1.00
CA ALA A 1081 -11.51 28.82 -0.88
C ALA A 1081 -13.01 29.04 -0.69
N VAL A 1082 -13.86 28.44 -1.51
CA VAL A 1082 -15.30 28.75 -1.55
C VAL A 1082 -16.19 27.64 -1.01
N GLU A 1083 -15.65 26.44 -0.80
CA GLU A 1083 -16.40 25.30 -0.29
C GLU A 1083 -15.97 24.95 1.13
N ILE A 1084 -16.94 24.89 2.03
CA ILE A 1084 -16.73 24.52 3.43
C ILE A 1084 -17.30 23.12 3.62
N GLY A 1085 -16.38 22.16 3.73
CA GLY A 1085 -16.69 20.76 3.96
C GLY A 1085 -16.76 20.38 5.44
N ALA A 1086 -17.33 19.21 5.70
CA ALA A 1086 -17.29 18.61 7.02
C ALA A 1086 -15.86 18.17 7.38
N PRO A 1087 -15.25 18.67 8.48
CA PRO A 1087 -13.87 18.32 8.88
C PRO A 1087 -13.71 16.87 9.37
N LEU A 1088 -14.81 16.22 9.74
CA LEU A 1088 -14.82 14.83 10.21
C LEU A 1088 -16.15 14.15 9.88
N PRO A 1089 -16.16 12.81 9.77
CA PRO A 1089 -17.40 12.06 9.65
C PRO A 1089 -18.26 12.21 10.91
N GLY A 1090 -19.57 12.36 10.74
CA GLY A 1090 -20.51 12.52 11.84
C GLY A 1090 -21.91 12.84 11.36
N ARG A 1091 -22.79 13.24 12.27
CA ARG A 1091 -24.13 13.75 11.93
C ARG A 1091 -24.13 15.28 12.00
N LEU A 1092 -24.68 15.97 11.00
CA LEU A 1092 -24.96 17.40 11.11
C LEU A 1092 -26.08 17.61 12.14
N SER A 1093 -25.75 17.98 13.37
CA SER A 1093 -26.76 18.20 14.41
C SER A 1093 -27.51 19.51 14.20
N ARG A 1094 -26.80 20.55 13.73
CA ARG A 1094 -27.39 21.85 13.41
C ARG A 1094 -26.71 22.52 12.23
N VAL A 1095 -27.48 23.27 11.45
CA VAL A 1095 -26.96 24.20 10.44
C VAL A 1095 -27.41 25.61 10.84
N LEU A 1096 -26.44 26.47 11.13
CA LEU A 1096 -26.64 27.77 11.78
C LEU A 1096 -26.67 28.93 10.78
N VAL A 1097 -26.51 28.65 9.49
CA VAL A 1097 -26.50 29.64 8.41
C VAL A 1097 -27.49 29.28 7.31
N SER A 1098 -27.86 30.28 6.52
CA SER A 1098 -28.77 30.14 5.38
C SER A 1098 -28.17 30.82 4.14
N ALA A 1099 -28.64 30.42 2.95
CA ALA A 1099 -28.23 31.05 1.70
C ALA A 1099 -28.52 32.56 1.73
N GLY A 1100 -27.55 33.37 1.30
CA GLY A 1100 -27.59 34.82 1.31
C GLY A 1100 -27.03 35.47 2.59
N MET A 1101 -26.73 34.71 3.64
CA MET A 1101 -26.26 35.23 4.91
C MET A 1101 -24.78 35.67 4.84
N THR A 1102 -24.49 36.88 5.30
CA THR A 1102 -23.11 37.36 5.46
C THR A 1102 -22.52 36.78 6.75
N VAL A 1103 -21.33 36.19 6.65
CA VAL A 1103 -20.61 35.58 7.77
C VAL A 1103 -19.27 36.28 7.96
N THR A 1104 -18.83 36.37 9.21
CA THR A 1104 -17.53 36.94 9.61
C THR A 1104 -16.62 35.83 10.16
N PRO A 1105 -15.30 36.01 10.20
CA PRO A 1105 -14.39 35.05 10.82
C PRO A 1105 -14.84 34.66 12.23
N ASN A 1106 -14.79 33.37 12.53
CA ASN A 1106 -15.25 32.71 13.76
C ASN A 1106 -16.77 32.64 13.96
N MET A 1107 -17.58 33.10 12.99
CA MET A 1107 -19.04 32.91 13.04
C MET A 1107 -19.39 31.43 12.85
N PRO A 1108 -20.20 30.81 13.74
CA PRO A 1108 -20.66 29.44 13.59
C PRO A 1108 -21.45 29.20 12.31
N LEU A 1109 -21.10 28.15 11.56
CA LEU A 1109 -21.75 27.76 10.31
C LEU A 1109 -22.67 26.55 10.52
N PHE A 1110 -22.14 25.48 11.08
CA PHE A 1110 -22.89 24.25 11.37
C PHE A 1110 -22.19 23.48 12.49
N ILE A 1111 -22.91 22.53 13.09
CA ILE A 1111 -22.44 21.70 14.19
C ILE A 1111 -22.48 20.24 13.75
N ILE A 1112 -21.37 19.53 13.96
CA ILE A 1112 -21.28 18.09 13.73
C ILE A 1112 -21.24 17.37 15.07
N GLU A 1113 -22.11 16.39 15.24
CA GLU A 1113 -22.10 15.44 16.34
C GLU A 1113 -21.26 14.20 15.94
N ALA A 1114 -20.15 13.98 16.65
CA ALA A 1114 -19.29 12.81 16.48
C ALA A 1114 -18.51 12.55 17.78
N MET A 1115 -18.20 11.28 18.08
CA MET A 1115 -17.37 10.89 19.22
C MET A 1115 -17.81 11.45 20.58
N LYS A 1116 -19.12 11.48 20.85
CA LYS A 1116 -19.67 12.08 22.09
C LYS A 1116 -19.44 13.60 22.21
N MET A 1117 -19.16 14.27 21.10
CA MET A 1117 -18.85 15.69 21.06
C MET A 1117 -19.61 16.39 19.95
N GLU A 1118 -20.03 17.61 20.24
CA GLU A 1118 -20.45 18.57 19.22
C GLU A 1118 -19.25 19.41 18.80
N THR A 1119 -18.96 19.43 17.50
CA THR A 1119 -17.92 20.26 16.89
C THR A 1119 -18.58 21.34 16.06
N THR A 1120 -18.49 22.58 16.52
CA THR A 1120 -18.96 23.75 15.76
C THR A 1120 -17.92 24.12 14.70
N VAL A 1121 -18.30 24.07 13.43
CA VAL A 1121 -17.50 24.56 12.31
C VAL A 1121 -17.80 26.04 12.12
N THR A 1122 -16.77 26.87 12.10
CA THR A 1122 -16.88 28.33 12.00
C THR A 1122 -16.30 28.84 10.68
N ALA A 1123 -16.78 29.99 10.22
CA ALA A 1123 -16.21 30.67 9.05
C ALA A 1123 -14.75 31.11 9.31
N THR A 1124 -13.86 30.91 8.34
CA THR A 1124 -12.45 31.31 8.43
C THR A 1124 -12.18 32.71 7.87
N ARG A 1125 -13.13 33.26 7.11
CA ARG A 1125 -13.03 34.55 6.44
C ARG A 1125 -14.39 35.25 6.39
N ASN A 1126 -14.38 36.54 6.08
CA ASN A 1126 -15.58 37.24 5.68
C ASN A 1126 -16.08 36.66 4.35
N GLY A 1127 -17.39 36.54 4.21
CA GLY A 1127 -18.00 36.18 2.94
C GLY A 1127 -19.51 36.05 3.06
N LYS A 1128 -20.14 35.70 1.95
CA LYS A 1128 -21.58 35.49 1.88
C LYS A 1128 -21.87 34.05 1.52
N VAL A 1129 -22.76 33.40 2.26
CA VAL A 1129 -23.16 32.02 1.99
C VAL A 1129 -23.96 32.00 0.69
N LYS A 1130 -23.46 31.29 -0.32
CA LYS A 1130 -24.15 31.09 -1.59
C LYS A 1130 -25.24 30.03 -1.46
N ALA A 1131 -24.92 28.89 -0.84
CA ALA A 1131 -25.85 27.78 -0.66
C ALA A 1131 -25.47 26.89 0.53
N VAL A 1132 -26.48 26.26 1.14
CA VAL A 1132 -26.31 25.13 2.07
C VAL A 1132 -26.70 23.87 1.30
N LEU A 1133 -25.75 22.95 1.13
CA LEU A 1133 -25.93 21.76 0.29
C LEU A 1133 -26.38 20.52 1.08
N LEU A 1134 -26.09 20.48 2.38
CA LEU A 1134 -26.47 19.39 3.29
C LEU A 1134 -27.14 19.98 4.53
N GLY A 1135 -28.29 19.42 4.91
CA GLY A 1135 -29.14 19.93 5.99
C GLY A 1135 -28.91 19.23 7.33
N GLU A 1136 -29.66 19.68 8.34
CA GLU A 1136 -29.69 19.03 9.66
C GLU A 1136 -30.14 17.57 9.55
N GLY A 1137 -29.51 16.69 10.34
CA GLY A 1137 -29.77 15.25 10.34
C GLY A 1137 -29.00 14.46 9.29
N ASN A 1138 -28.40 15.11 8.28
CA ASN A 1138 -27.59 14.40 7.28
C ASN A 1138 -26.31 13.81 7.91
N MET A 1139 -26.00 12.56 7.55
CA MET A 1139 -24.70 11.98 7.79
C MET A 1139 -23.70 12.54 6.79
N VAL A 1140 -22.58 13.05 7.30
CA VAL A 1140 -21.49 13.61 6.50
C VAL A 1140 -20.25 12.76 6.65
N GLN A 1141 -19.51 12.61 5.56
CA GLN A 1141 -18.13 12.17 5.57
C GLN A 1141 -17.19 13.35 5.53
N GLN A 1142 -15.90 13.11 5.80
CA GLN A 1142 -14.89 14.15 5.65
C GLN A 1142 -14.92 14.73 4.23
N ASP A 1143 -14.82 16.06 4.15
CA ASP A 1143 -14.82 16.87 2.95
C ASP A 1143 -16.15 16.88 2.18
N ASP A 1144 -17.24 16.30 2.70
CA ASP A 1144 -18.57 16.54 2.16
C ASP A 1144 -18.90 18.03 2.26
N VAL A 1145 -19.21 18.69 1.14
CA VAL A 1145 -19.52 20.12 1.10
C VAL A 1145 -20.85 20.37 1.81
N VAL A 1146 -20.80 21.12 2.91
CA VAL A 1146 -22.00 21.51 3.68
C VAL A 1146 -22.46 22.90 3.27
N VAL A 1147 -21.51 23.85 3.16
CA VAL A 1147 -21.77 25.25 2.84
C VAL A 1147 -20.89 25.69 1.68
N GLU A 1148 -21.48 26.34 0.69
CA GLU A 1148 -20.77 27.01 -0.40
C GLU A 1148 -20.85 28.53 -0.20
N MET A 1149 -19.72 29.21 -0.37
CA MET A 1149 -19.53 30.65 -0.24
C MET A 1149 -19.49 31.31 -1.63
N GLU A 1150 -19.85 32.59 -1.72
CA GLU A 1150 -19.59 33.39 -2.92
C GLU A 1150 -18.07 33.58 -3.12
N LYS A 1151 -17.64 33.68 -4.40
CA LYS A 1151 -16.23 33.87 -4.78
C LYS A 1151 -15.69 35.22 -4.39
#